data_AF-A0A819W8V8-F1
#
_entry.id   AF-A0A819W8V8-F1
#
_cell.length_a   1.000
_cell.length_b   1.000
_cell.length_c   1.000
_cell.angle_alpha   90.00
_cell.angle_beta   90.00
_cell.angle_gamma   90.00
#
_symmetry.space_group_name_H-M   'P 1'
#
loop_
_entity.id
_entity.type
_entity.pdbx_description
1 polymer ?
#
loop_
_entity_poly.entity_id
_entity_poly.type
_entity_poly.pdbx_seq_one_letter_code
_entity_poly.pdbx_strand_id
1 'polypeptide(L)'
;TCHVNNGGCDSNATCSHDTTNNAIVCTCMTGYTNTGSGSHVVCEDTCTINNGGCDDHAICSHESKTNAVKCDCKKGYTNTGSASNVVCTDACQVNNGGCNENAVCSHKSSTNAVKCICKTGYTKSGCSCNAICTDSCQVDNGGCEINAICSHDSETYEVKCTCKTGYTHTAADSNVTCTDTCQVNNGGCDTNAVCSHNGNTNAVQCTCKAGYKNTGSDSTVVCTDICQVNNGGCDIDAKCSRDTTTNVAVCTCKPGFVNTGSATNVVCTAHCKVNNGGCDANAVCANDKENTDDVICTCKPGFTNTGSIRNAVCTDSCKVRNGDCDANAKCSHDSKTHAVKCTCNTGYTDTGSDSNVTCTDSCTVQNGGCDDNAICSHNQKTHLPECTCKIGYTNTGCSSNVICTDSCKVKKGGCGSNTVCSHDMATYAVRCTCKTGYVNTATNSSVVCKDICKVNNGGCGDNAICSRSSSTGAVKCTCKTGYTNTGSASQVTCTDSCKVNNGGCNENAECSHDSKTFATKCSCKTGYVVVGCTCNPVCVDECEVDNGNCPYNSVCSHDAKTFATICSCKVGTTNTGSKHKLVCTDSCEVKNGECDANAMCSHDAATNAVKCTCKTGYANTGSNGHVTCTLTAGRCVANVNSKHVNTTSKAFQKGTCPVSSNGRYGWHFTTPDVSTLFVSIECQFKTAGRVTRMIQTPSTQHAYVYTPTHDTLLSATAVVHGSTKSFSLEHVCGD
;
A
#
# COMPACT_ATOMS: atom_id res chain seq x y z
N THR A 1 -86.68 183.78 -33.85
CA THR A 1 -87.38 182.54 -34.22
C THR A 1 -86.65 181.30 -33.70
N CYS A 2 -85.33 181.06 -33.89
CA CYS A 2 -84.62 180.02 -33.10
C CYS A 2 -84.52 180.31 -31.58
N HIS A 3 -84.50 181.59 -31.17
CA HIS A 3 -84.41 181.98 -29.75
C HIS A 3 -85.66 181.68 -28.91
N VAL A 4 -86.76 181.24 -29.54
CA VAL A 4 -87.98 180.85 -28.85
C VAL A 4 -88.26 179.38 -29.17
N ASN A 5 -88.37 178.55 -28.13
CA ASN A 5 -88.61 177.11 -28.23
C ASN A 5 -87.68 176.36 -29.19
N ASN A 6 -86.38 176.70 -29.20
CA ASN A 6 -85.36 176.14 -30.10
C ASN A 6 -85.79 176.10 -31.58
N GLY A 7 -86.62 177.06 -32.03
CA GLY A 7 -87.18 177.05 -33.37
C GLY A 7 -88.06 175.86 -33.74
N GLY A 8 -88.46 175.03 -32.78
CA GLY A 8 -89.18 173.77 -32.99
C GLY A 8 -88.29 172.53 -33.18
N CYS A 9 -86.97 172.63 -32.99
CA CYS A 9 -86.05 171.50 -33.07
C CYS A 9 -86.08 170.59 -31.83
N ASP A 10 -85.82 169.28 -32.02
CA ASP A 10 -85.61 168.30 -30.94
C ASP A 10 -84.59 168.78 -29.89
N SER A 11 -84.76 168.37 -28.64
CA SER A 11 -83.83 168.70 -27.55
C SER A 11 -82.37 168.29 -27.81
N ASN A 12 -82.16 167.23 -28.59
CA ASN A 12 -80.85 166.73 -29.01
C ASN A 12 -80.46 167.24 -30.42
N ALA A 13 -81.15 168.27 -30.92
CA ALA A 13 -80.81 168.98 -32.14
C ALA A 13 -80.47 170.45 -31.87
N THR A 14 -79.57 170.99 -32.68
CA THR A 14 -79.24 172.42 -32.70
C THR A 14 -80.08 173.16 -33.74
N CYS A 15 -80.70 174.28 -33.34
CA CYS A 15 -81.44 175.16 -34.24
C CYS A 15 -80.52 176.19 -34.91
N SER A 16 -80.66 176.33 -36.22
CA SER A 16 -79.99 177.37 -37.00
C SER A 16 -80.95 178.01 -38.00
N HIS A 17 -80.65 179.24 -38.41
CA HIS A 17 -81.42 179.95 -39.43
C HIS A 17 -80.73 179.87 -40.79
N ASP A 18 -81.47 179.48 -41.81
CA ASP A 18 -81.06 179.60 -43.20
C ASP A 18 -81.19 181.08 -43.62
N THR A 19 -80.06 181.73 -43.89
CA THR A 19 -79.98 183.16 -44.22
C THR A 19 -80.58 183.50 -45.60
N THR A 20 -80.89 182.50 -46.42
CA THR A 20 -81.36 182.70 -47.80
C THR A 20 -82.88 182.74 -47.93
N ASN A 21 -83.61 182.01 -47.11
CA ASN A 21 -85.09 181.93 -47.11
C ASN A 21 -85.70 182.20 -45.72
N ASN A 22 -84.85 182.51 -44.74
CA ASN A 22 -85.21 182.74 -43.34
C ASN A 22 -85.87 181.52 -42.64
N ALA A 23 -85.74 180.31 -43.20
CA ALA A 23 -86.26 179.07 -42.61
C ALA A 23 -85.42 178.58 -41.42
N ILE A 24 -86.00 177.72 -40.58
CA ILE A 24 -85.32 177.06 -39.46
C ILE A 24 -84.82 175.67 -39.88
N VAL A 25 -83.56 175.37 -39.56
CA VAL A 25 -82.91 174.08 -39.81
C VAL A 25 -82.42 173.48 -38.49
N CYS A 26 -82.77 172.22 -38.25
CA CYS A 26 -82.41 171.45 -37.07
C CYS A 26 -81.40 170.35 -37.43
N THR A 27 -80.27 170.25 -36.71
CA THR A 27 -79.28 169.17 -36.93
C THR A 27 -79.00 168.42 -35.61
N CYS A 28 -79.03 167.09 -35.62
CA CYS A 28 -78.73 166.29 -34.41
C CYS A 28 -77.29 166.49 -33.92
N MET A 29 -77.14 166.50 -32.59
CA MET A 29 -75.82 166.54 -31.94
C MET A 29 -75.05 165.23 -32.16
N THR A 30 -73.71 165.27 -32.02
CA THR A 30 -72.84 164.10 -32.19
C THR A 30 -73.21 162.95 -31.23
N GLY A 31 -73.27 161.72 -31.76
CA GLY A 31 -73.74 160.54 -31.05
C GLY A 31 -75.25 160.31 -31.16
N TYR A 32 -75.99 161.23 -31.79
CA TYR A 32 -77.40 161.08 -32.11
C TYR A 32 -77.61 161.10 -33.63
N THR A 33 -78.60 160.35 -34.11
CA THR A 33 -78.95 160.26 -35.53
C THR A 33 -80.39 160.73 -35.74
N ASN A 34 -80.64 161.48 -36.82
CA ASN A 34 -81.97 161.97 -37.14
C ASN A 34 -82.86 160.81 -37.60
N THR A 35 -83.92 160.52 -36.84
CA THR A 35 -84.93 159.49 -37.14
C THR A 35 -86.26 160.10 -37.58
N GLY A 36 -86.41 161.43 -37.57
CA GLY A 36 -87.61 162.15 -37.98
C GLY A 36 -87.85 162.15 -39.50
N SER A 37 -89.06 162.51 -39.93
CA SER A 37 -89.44 162.58 -41.36
C SER A 37 -89.96 163.96 -41.75
N GLY A 38 -89.62 164.40 -42.98
CA GLY A 38 -89.99 165.72 -43.49
C GLY A 38 -89.22 166.86 -42.81
N SER A 39 -89.92 167.95 -42.51
CA SER A 39 -89.36 169.13 -41.86
C SER A 39 -89.30 169.04 -40.32
N HIS A 40 -89.65 167.88 -39.74
CA HIS A 40 -89.58 167.63 -38.29
C HIS A 40 -88.42 166.68 -37.96
N VAL A 41 -87.37 167.20 -37.30
CA VAL A 41 -86.16 166.45 -36.91
C VAL A 41 -86.34 165.85 -35.51
N VAL A 42 -86.05 164.55 -35.36
CA VAL A 42 -86.07 163.80 -34.08
C VAL A 42 -84.72 163.11 -33.94
N CYS A 43 -84.05 163.22 -32.79
CA CYS A 43 -82.68 162.76 -32.63
C CYS A 43 -82.55 161.66 -31.57
N GLU A 44 -82.25 160.43 -31.99
CA GLU A 44 -82.09 159.25 -31.13
C GLU A 44 -80.63 158.81 -31.01
N ASP A 45 -80.27 158.19 -29.88
CA ASP A 45 -78.92 157.71 -29.58
C ASP A 45 -78.47 156.62 -30.57
N THR A 46 -77.35 156.86 -31.26
CA THR A 46 -76.81 155.97 -32.28
C THR A 46 -76.47 154.57 -31.75
N CYS A 47 -76.02 154.39 -30.50
CA CYS A 47 -75.72 153.06 -29.95
C CYS A 47 -76.96 152.19 -29.76
N THR A 48 -78.14 152.80 -29.60
CA THR A 48 -79.40 152.05 -29.49
C THR A 48 -79.90 151.52 -30.84
N ILE A 49 -79.32 152.00 -31.94
CA ILE A 49 -79.68 151.63 -33.31
C ILE A 49 -78.52 150.85 -33.92
N ASN A 50 -78.77 149.60 -34.33
CA ASN A 50 -77.76 148.72 -34.95
C ASN A 50 -76.40 148.68 -34.21
N ASN A 51 -76.44 148.67 -32.87
CA ASN A 51 -75.25 148.67 -31.99
C ASN A 51 -74.23 149.77 -32.37
N GLY A 52 -74.70 150.93 -32.85
CA GLY A 52 -73.88 152.04 -33.32
C GLY A 52 -72.89 151.70 -34.45
N GLY A 53 -73.10 150.58 -35.16
CA GLY A 53 -72.17 150.08 -36.18
C GLY A 53 -71.00 149.24 -35.63
N CYS A 54 -71.03 148.86 -34.35
CA CYS A 54 -70.04 147.96 -33.74
C CYS A 54 -70.27 146.48 -34.13
N ASP A 55 -69.20 145.69 -34.20
CA ASP A 55 -69.23 144.22 -34.36
C ASP A 55 -70.17 143.54 -33.32
N ASP A 56 -70.77 142.41 -33.68
CA ASP A 56 -71.71 141.67 -32.82
C ASP A 56 -71.06 141.19 -31.49
N HIS A 57 -69.74 140.97 -31.49
CA HIS A 57 -68.94 140.64 -30.32
C HIS A 57 -68.28 141.86 -29.67
N ALA A 58 -68.63 143.07 -30.11
CA ALA A 58 -68.28 144.33 -29.46
C ALA A 58 -69.48 144.92 -28.69
N ILE A 59 -69.17 145.76 -27.71
CA ILE A 59 -70.13 146.53 -26.92
C ILE A 59 -70.07 147.98 -27.41
N CYS A 60 -71.20 148.53 -27.86
CA CYS A 60 -71.32 149.95 -28.19
C CYS A 60 -71.43 150.81 -26.93
N SER A 61 -70.70 151.91 -26.92
CA SER A 61 -70.73 152.93 -25.87
C SER A 61 -70.41 154.30 -26.46
N HIS A 62 -70.65 155.37 -25.71
CA HIS A 62 -70.24 156.72 -26.12
C HIS A 62 -68.90 157.11 -25.50
N GLU A 63 -68.04 157.72 -26.30
CA GLU A 63 -66.78 158.27 -25.84
C GLU A 63 -67.06 159.50 -24.96
N SER A 64 -66.53 159.49 -23.73
CA SER A 64 -66.94 160.41 -22.67
C SER A 64 -66.68 161.90 -22.94
N LYS A 65 -65.89 162.26 -23.97
CA LYS A 65 -65.52 163.66 -24.27
C LYS A 65 -66.23 164.21 -25.51
N THR A 66 -66.28 163.43 -26.57
CA THR A 66 -66.89 163.86 -27.85
C THR A 66 -68.30 163.34 -28.04
N ASN A 67 -68.73 162.41 -27.18
CA ASN A 67 -69.97 161.65 -27.30
C ASN A 67 -70.06 160.82 -28.61
N ALA A 68 -68.95 160.65 -29.33
CA ALA A 68 -68.89 159.78 -30.50
C ALA A 68 -69.04 158.30 -30.11
N VAL A 69 -69.53 157.47 -31.04
CA VAL A 69 -69.69 156.03 -30.83
C VAL A 69 -68.33 155.34 -30.68
N LYS A 70 -68.20 154.45 -29.68
CA LYS A 70 -67.01 153.65 -29.35
C LYS A 70 -67.39 152.18 -29.16
N CYS A 71 -66.63 151.28 -29.79
CA CYS A 71 -66.82 149.84 -29.75
C CYS A 71 -65.68 149.15 -28.98
N ASP A 72 -65.97 148.32 -27.98
CA ASP A 72 -64.96 147.51 -27.26
C ASP A 72 -65.31 146.01 -27.31
N CYS A 73 -64.36 145.14 -27.61
CA CYS A 73 -64.61 143.68 -27.70
C CYS A 73 -64.98 143.04 -26.37
N LYS A 74 -65.93 142.08 -26.42
CA LYS A 74 -66.32 141.23 -25.29
C LYS A 74 -65.13 140.37 -24.82
N LYS A 75 -65.14 139.98 -23.53
CA LYS A 75 -64.08 139.17 -22.91
C LYS A 75 -63.93 137.81 -23.62
N GLY A 76 -62.68 137.43 -23.93
CA GLY A 76 -62.37 136.24 -24.73
C GLY A 76 -62.18 136.53 -26.22
N TYR A 77 -62.52 137.75 -26.67
CA TYR A 77 -62.25 138.24 -28.01
C TYR A 77 -61.21 139.35 -27.96
N THR A 78 -60.45 139.50 -29.04
CA THR A 78 -59.47 140.57 -29.23
C THR A 78 -59.81 141.37 -30.48
N ASN A 79 -59.57 142.68 -30.46
CA ASN A 79 -59.80 143.53 -31.63
C ASN A 79 -58.73 143.22 -32.68
N THR A 80 -59.15 142.68 -33.82
CA THR A 80 -58.31 142.42 -35.00
C THR A 80 -58.56 143.43 -36.13
N GLY A 81 -59.52 144.34 -35.95
CA GLY A 81 -59.84 145.42 -36.89
C GLY A 81 -59.04 146.71 -36.62
N SER A 82 -59.54 147.84 -37.12
CA SER A 82 -58.96 149.16 -36.87
C SER A 82 -59.73 149.90 -35.77
N ALA A 83 -59.19 151.01 -35.26
CA ALA A 83 -59.85 151.79 -34.21
C ALA A 83 -61.22 152.36 -34.65
N SER A 84 -61.41 152.62 -35.95
CA SER A 84 -62.66 153.14 -36.52
C SER A 84 -63.60 152.04 -37.04
N ASN A 85 -63.12 150.80 -37.13
CA ASN A 85 -63.89 149.63 -37.54
C ASN A 85 -63.43 148.41 -36.72
N VAL A 86 -63.98 148.29 -35.51
CA VAL A 86 -63.61 147.27 -34.53
C VAL A 86 -64.18 145.92 -34.97
N VAL A 87 -63.30 144.93 -35.13
CA VAL A 87 -63.66 143.54 -35.48
C VAL A 87 -63.15 142.64 -34.36
N CYS A 88 -64.03 141.86 -33.74
CA CYS A 88 -63.70 141.09 -32.55
C CYS A 88 -63.56 139.60 -32.87
N THR A 89 -62.33 139.09 -32.82
CA THR A 89 -62.01 137.67 -33.11
C THR A 89 -61.67 136.91 -31.84
N ASP A 90 -61.99 135.62 -31.76
CA ASP A 90 -61.64 134.74 -30.64
C ASP A 90 -60.12 134.79 -30.35
N ALA A 91 -59.76 135.13 -29.11
CA ALA A 91 -58.38 135.27 -28.67
C ALA A 91 -57.57 133.96 -28.78
N CYS A 92 -58.16 132.77 -28.66
CA CYS A 92 -57.41 131.52 -28.83
C CYS A 92 -57.02 131.25 -30.30
N GLN A 93 -57.77 131.79 -31.26
CA GLN A 93 -57.44 131.69 -32.69
C GLN A 93 -56.32 132.66 -33.11
N VAL A 94 -55.99 133.61 -32.25
CA VAL A 94 -54.94 134.61 -32.49
C VAL A 94 -53.78 134.37 -31.53
N ASN A 95 -52.60 134.03 -32.06
CA ASN A 95 -51.38 133.81 -31.28
C ASN A 95 -51.56 132.84 -30.07
N ASN A 96 -52.34 131.76 -30.24
CA ASN A 96 -52.63 130.76 -29.21
C ASN A 96 -53.11 131.38 -27.88
N GLY A 97 -53.85 132.50 -27.92
CA GLY A 97 -54.28 133.24 -26.74
C GLY A 97 -53.17 133.72 -25.80
N GLY A 98 -51.91 133.77 -26.26
CA GLY A 98 -50.74 134.09 -25.43
C GLY A 98 -50.20 132.91 -24.62
N CYS A 99 -50.61 131.67 -24.91
CA CYS A 99 -50.09 130.46 -24.29
C CYS A 99 -48.70 130.08 -24.82
N ASN A 100 -47.86 129.47 -23.97
CA ASN A 100 -46.56 128.92 -24.34
C ASN A 100 -46.68 127.88 -25.48
N GLU A 101 -45.63 127.66 -26.27
CA GLU A 101 -45.60 126.71 -27.39
C GLU A 101 -45.91 125.25 -26.99
N ASN A 102 -45.62 124.87 -25.75
CA ASN A 102 -45.91 123.56 -25.17
C ASN A 102 -47.24 123.53 -24.41
N ALA A 103 -48.08 124.55 -24.61
CA ALA A 103 -49.43 124.65 -24.08
C ALA A 103 -50.47 124.83 -25.19
N VAL A 104 -51.67 124.33 -24.95
CA VAL A 104 -52.83 124.49 -25.81
C VAL A 104 -53.75 125.55 -25.20
N CYS A 105 -54.19 126.51 -26.01
CA CYS A 105 -55.19 127.51 -25.62
C CYS A 105 -56.59 126.89 -25.55
N SER A 106 -57.33 127.27 -24.52
CA SER A 106 -58.72 126.89 -24.30
C SER A 106 -59.46 128.02 -23.57
N HIS A 107 -60.79 127.98 -23.53
CA HIS A 107 -61.59 128.93 -22.76
C HIS A 107 -62.03 128.34 -21.43
N LYS A 108 -62.05 129.16 -20.37
CA LYS A 108 -62.69 128.80 -19.10
C LYS A 108 -64.20 128.80 -19.30
N SER A 109 -64.84 127.65 -19.11
CA SER A 109 -66.29 127.45 -19.30
C SER A 109 -67.18 128.44 -18.54
N SER A 110 -66.71 129.02 -17.43
CA SER A 110 -67.50 129.94 -16.60
C SER A 110 -67.36 131.44 -16.94
N THR A 111 -66.32 131.85 -17.65
CA THR A 111 -66.00 133.29 -17.85
C THR A 111 -65.59 133.63 -19.27
N ASN A 112 -65.50 132.62 -20.14
CA ASN A 112 -64.95 132.67 -21.49
C ASN A 112 -63.52 133.24 -21.60
N ALA A 113 -62.82 133.40 -20.47
CA ALA A 113 -61.44 133.88 -20.44
C ALA A 113 -60.46 132.80 -20.93
N VAL A 114 -59.36 133.22 -21.56
CA VAL A 114 -58.29 132.32 -22.04
C VAL A 114 -57.66 131.51 -20.89
N LYS A 115 -57.37 130.23 -21.15
CA LYS A 115 -56.72 129.24 -20.26
C LYS A 115 -55.72 128.40 -21.07
N CYS A 116 -54.48 128.31 -20.59
CA CYS A 116 -53.44 127.47 -21.17
C CYS A 116 -53.31 126.14 -20.43
N ILE A 117 -53.23 125.02 -21.17
CA ILE A 117 -53.05 123.65 -20.63
C ILE A 117 -51.80 123.04 -21.24
N CYS A 118 -50.88 122.49 -20.44
CA CYS A 118 -49.66 121.87 -20.94
C CYS A 118 -49.95 120.58 -21.74
N LYS A 119 -49.16 120.35 -22.79
CA LYS A 119 -49.16 119.09 -23.56
C LYS A 119 -48.64 117.92 -22.70
N THR A 120 -48.98 116.69 -23.05
CA THR A 120 -48.44 115.47 -22.40
C THR A 120 -46.92 115.51 -22.35
N GLY A 121 -46.32 115.06 -21.24
CA GLY A 121 -44.87 115.14 -20.99
C GLY A 121 -44.38 116.49 -20.44
N TYR A 122 -45.22 117.54 -20.42
CA TYR A 122 -44.87 118.84 -19.85
C TYR A 122 -45.69 119.17 -18.61
N THR A 123 -45.04 119.77 -17.61
CA THR A 123 -45.68 120.24 -16.39
C THR A 123 -45.60 121.76 -16.27
N LYS A 124 -46.54 122.35 -15.51
CA LYS A 124 -46.59 123.79 -15.30
C LYS A 124 -45.45 124.22 -14.37
N SER A 125 -44.58 125.09 -14.85
CA SER A 125 -43.53 125.73 -14.05
C SER A 125 -43.91 127.20 -13.78
N GLY A 126 -44.06 127.58 -12.51
CA GLY A 126 -44.34 128.97 -12.09
C GLY A 126 -45.82 129.36 -11.92
N CYS A 127 -46.03 130.57 -11.36
CA CYS A 127 -47.34 131.07 -10.87
C CYS A 127 -48.04 132.13 -11.76
N SER A 128 -47.66 132.30 -13.02
CA SER A 128 -48.31 133.29 -13.91
C SER A 128 -49.57 132.73 -14.60
N CYS A 129 -50.41 133.65 -15.10
CA CYS A 129 -51.65 133.33 -15.81
C CYS A 129 -51.41 132.75 -17.22
N ASN A 130 -50.21 132.94 -17.78
CA ASN A 130 -49.76 132.33 -19.03
C ASN A 130 -48.90 131.12 -18.64
N ALA A 131 -49.46 129.90 -18.68
CA ALA A 131 -48.75 128.70 -18.23
C ALA A 131 -47.43 128.52 -19.01
N ILE A 132 -46.30 128.58 -18.30
CA ILE A 132 -45.01 128.10 -18.84
C ILE A 132 -45.00 126.59 -18.62
N CYS A 133 -44.90 125.84 -19.71
CA CYS A 133 -44.89 124.38 -19.70
C CYS A 133 -43.45 123.91 -19.95
N THR A 134 -42.85 123.28 -18.94
CA THR A 134 -41.48 122.76 -18.97
C THR A 134 -41.54 121.24 -19.01
N ASP A 135 -40.57 120.61 -19.67
CA ASP A 135 -40.43 119.15 -19.70
C ASP A 135 -40.47 118.58 -18.27
N SER A 136 -41.34 117.61 -18.04
CA SER A 136 -41.56 117.01 -16.71
C SER A 136 -40.30 116.34 -16.18
N CYS A 137 -39.41 115.79 -17.01
CA CYS A 137 -38.16 115.21 -16.54
C CYS A 137 -37.15 116.25 -16.03
N GLN A 138 -37.30 117.52 -16.40
CA GLN A 138 -36.45 118.61 -15.91
C GLN A 138 -36.94 119.18 -14.57
N VAL A 139 -38.11 118.76 -14.10
CA VAL A 139 -38.73 119.20 -12.86
C VAL A 139 -38.91 117.99 -11.95
N ASP A 140 -38.23 117.99 -10.80
CA ASP A 140 -38.34 116.90 -9.80
C ASP A 140 -38.12 115.49 -10.40
N ASN A 141 -37.21 115.37 -11.38
CA ASN A 141 -36.90 114.12 -12.10
C ASN A 141 -38.17 113.42 -12.66
N GLY A 142 -39.20 114.17 -13.04
CA GLY A 142 -40.49 113.62 -13.49
C GLY A 142 -41.24 112.80 -12.43
N GLY A 143 -40.87 112.90 -11.15
CA GLY A 143 -41.38 112.05 -10.07
C GLY A 143 -40.66 110.69 -9.96
N CYS A 144 -39.58 110.47 -10.71
CA CYS A 144 -38.76 109.27 -10.61
C CYS A 144 -37.87 109.29 -9.36
N GLU A 145 -37.70 108.13 -8.71
CA GLU A 145 -36.80 107.94 -7.57
C GLU A 145 -35.34 108.34 -7.89
N ILE A 146 -34.54 108.64 -6.86
CA ILE A 146 -33.16 109.13 -7.00
C ILE A 146 -32.24 108.17 -7.79
N ASN A 147 -32.51 106.85 -7.74
CA ASN A 147 -31.76 105.83 -8.48
C ASN A 147 -32.40 105.46 -9.83
N ALA A 148 -33.42 106.20 -10.27
CA ALA A 148 -34.04 106.08 -11.57
C ALA A 148 -33.69 107.27 -12.47
N ILE A 149 -33.59 106.99 -13.76
CA ILE A 149 -33.44 107.97 -14.85
C ILE A 149 -34.83 108.26 -15.39
N CYS A 150 -35.20 109.54 -15.41
CA CYS A 150 -36.40 110.01 -16.09
C CYS A 150 -36.17 110.11 -17.60
N SER A 151 -37.12 109.59 -18.36
CA SER A 151 -37.19 109.67 -19.81
C SER A 151 -38.64 109.80 -20.25
N HIS A 152 -38.89 110.00 -21.53
CA HIS A 152 -40.24 109.93 -22.09
C HIS A 152 -40.44 108.63 -22.85
N ASP A 153 -41.63 108.07 -22.73
CA ASP A 153 -42.06 106.97 -23.57
C ASP A 153 -42.10 107.39 -25.05
N SER A 154 -41.61 106.52 -25.93
CA SER A 154 -41.43 106.86 -27.35
C SER A 154 -42.73 107.00 -28.13
N GLU A 155 -43.84 106.44 -27.64
CA GLU A 155 -45.14 106.47 -28.32
C GLU A 155 -46.08 107.52 -27.72
N THR A 156 -46.12 107.60 -26.40
CA THR A 156 -47.10 108.44 -25.67
C THR A 156 -46.52 109.77 -25.18
N TYR A 157 -45.19 109.89 -25.13
CA TYR A 157 -44.46 111.01 -24.52
C TYR A 157 -44.80 111.21 -23.03
N GLU A 158 -45.29 110.17 -22.36
CA GLU A 158 -45.48 110.15 -20.91
C GLU A 158 -44.15 109.91 -20.17
N VAL A 159 -44.06 110.34 -18.91
CA VAL A 159 -42.87 110.14 -18.09
C VAL A 159 -42.64 108.66 -17.81
N LYS A 160 -41.42 108.20 -18.09
CA LYS A 160 -40.95 106.82 -17.88
C LYS A 160 -39.68 106.81 -17.05
N CYS A 161 -39.73 106.11 -15.92
CA CYS A 161 -38.60 105.92 -15.01
C CYS A 161 -37.89 104.60 -15.31
N THR A 162 -36.55 104.60 -15.35
CA THR A 162 -35.74 103.37 -15.51
C THR A 162 -34.58 103.35 -14.53
N CYS A 163 -34.34 102.24 -13.85
CA CYS A 163 -33.26 102.15 -12.86
C CYS A 163 -31.88 102.37 -13.50
N LYS A 164 -31.02 103.11 -12.79
CA LYS A 164 -29.60 103.28 -13.14
C LYS A 164 -28.89 101.92 -13.12
N THR A 165 -27.81 101.79 -13.90
CA THR A 165 -26.95 100.60 -13.91
C THR A 165 -26.50 100.23 -12.49
N GLY A 166 -26.67 98.96 -12.12
CA GLY A 166 -26.40 98.47 -10.76
C GLY A 166 -27.62 98.44 -9.83
N TYR A 167 -28.77 98.95 -10.27
CA TYR A 167 -30.03 98.88 -9.54
C TYR A 167 -31.07 98.10 -10.34
N THR A 168 -31.94 97.38 -9.64
CA THR A 168 -33.03 96.60 -10.23
C THR A 168 -34.38 97.04 -9.68
N HIS A 169 -35.41 96.91 -10.50
CA HIS A 169 -36.77 97.24 -10.11
C HIS A 169 -37.36 96.11 -9.25
N THR A 170 -37.81 96.44 -8.05
CA THR A 170 -38.27 95.44 -7.04
C THR A 170 -39.76 95.49 -6.74
N ALA A 171 -40.52 96.42 -7.31
CA ALA A 171 -41.97 96.56 -7.08
C ALA A 171 -42.79 96.09 -8.30
N ALA A 172 -44.02 95.62 -8.06
CA ALA A 172 -44.97 95.22 -9.12
C ALA A 172 -45.91 96.35 -9.56
N ASP A 173 -45.84 97.51 -8.89
CA ASP A 173 -46.71 98.67 -9.12
C ASP A 173 -46.01 99.69 -10.05
N SER A 174 -46.79 100.60 -10.64
CA SER A 174 -46.33 101.62 -11.60
C SER A 174 -45.31 102.65 -11.07
N ASN A 175 -44.93 102.59 -9.78
CA ASN A 175 -43.89 103.43 -9.19
C ASN A 175 -42.56 102.68 -9.16
N VAL A 176 -41.62 103.11 -10.01
CA VAL A 176 -40.30 102.49 -10.15
C VAL A 176 -39.47 102.69 -8.89
N THR A 177 -39.42 101.65 -8.04
CA THR A 177 -38.48 101.56 -6.91
C THR A 177 -37.24 100.76 -7.34
N CYS A 178 -36.07 101.35 -7.22
CA CYS A 178 -34.78 100.84 -7.65
C CYS A 178 -33.94 100.44 -6.43
N THR A 179 -33.74 99.14 -6.25
CA THR A 179 -32.90 98.58 -5.18
C THR A 179 -31.55 98.16 -5.74
N ASP A 180 -30.48 98.29 -4.96
CA ASP A 180 -29.16 97.77 -5.30
C ASP A 180 -29.27 96.28 -5.70
N THR A 181 -28.82 95.96 -6.92
CA THR A 181 -28.91 94.62 -7.48
C THR A 181 -28.15 93.58 -6.65
N CYS A 182 -27.05 93.94 -5.96
CA CYS A 182 -26.33 93.03 -5.08
C CYS A 182 -27.12 92.66 -3.81
N GLN A 183 -28.07 93.50 -3.37
CA GLN A 183 -28.96 93.19 -2.24
C GLN A 183 -30.07 92.21 -2.62
N VAL A 184 -30.31 92.01 -3.92
CA VAL A 184 -31.36 91.14 -4.45
C VAL A 184 -30.72 89.91 -5.08
N ASN A 185 -30.95 88.72 -4.54
CA ASN A 185 -30.41 87.45 -5.05
C ASN A 185 -28.89 87.47 -5.31
N ASN A 186 -28.12 88.16 -4.46
CA ASN A 186 -26.66 88.33 -4.60
C ASN A 186 -26.23 88.84 -6.00
N GLY A 187 -27.06 89.67 -6.64
CA GLY A 187 -26.84 90.17 -8.00
C GLY A 187 -26.74 89.09 -9.09
N GLY A 188 -27.22 87.88 -8.82
CA GLY A 188 -27.06 86.73 -9.72
C GLY A 188 -25.68 86.06 -9.66
N CYS A 189 -24.83 86.45 -8.70
CA CYS A 189 -23.55 85.80 -8.45
C CYS A 189 -23.71 84.40 -7.83
N ASP A 190 -22.77 83.51 -8.09
CA ASP A 190 -22.65 82.21 -7.42
C ASP A 190 -22.72 82.35 -5.89
N THR A 191 -23.30 81.36 -5.21
CA THR A 191 -23.37 81.29 -3.74
C THR A 191 -22.00 81.42 -3.04
N ASN A 192 -20.92 81.00 -3.69
CA ASN A 192 -19.53 81.12 -3.23
C ASN A 192 -18.81 82.36 -3.80
N ALA A 193 -19.53 83.27 -4.44
CA ALA A 193 -19.04 84.59 -4.85
C ALA A 193 -19.60 85.70 -3.96
N VAL A 194 -18.87 86.81 -3.91
CA VAL A 194 -19.29 88.08 -3.33
C VAL A 194 -19.71 89.00 -4.47
N CYS A 195 -20.92 89.55 -4.38
CA CYS A 195 -21.40 90.59 -5.29
C CYS A 195 -20.81 91.95 -4.90
N SER A 196 -20.37 92.70 -5.90
CA SER A 196 -19.85 94.05 -5.78
C SER A 196 -20.20 94.86 -7.03
N HIS A 197 -19.99 96.18 -7.01
CA HIS A 197 -20.12 97.01 -8.19
C HIS A 197 -18.74 97.33 -8.79
N ASN A 198 -18.66 97.26 -10.11
CA ASN A 198 -17.49 97.71 -10.85
C ASN A 198 -17.33 99.23 -10.65
N GLY A 199 -16.15 99.67 -10.19
CA GLY A 199 -15.89 101.09 -9.85
C GLY A 199 -16.04 102.09 -11.01
N ASN A 200 -16.01 101.63 -12.28
CA ASN A 200 -16.11 102.50 -13.44
C ASN A 200 -17.52 102.52 -14.06
N THR A 201 -18.20 101.37 -14.08
CA THR A 201 -19.48 101.20 -14.79
C THR A 201 -20.68 101.05 -13.85
N ASN A 202 -20.43 100.87 -12.55
CA ASN A 202 -21.40 100.50 -11.53
C ASN A 202 -22.16 99.17 -11.82
N ALA A 203 -21.71 98.40 -12.83
CA ALA A 203 -22.30 97.11 -13.17
C ALA A 203 -21.99 96.06 -12.08
N VAL A 204 -22.87 95.07 -11.95
CA VAL A 204 -22.66 93.94 -11.03
C VAL A 204 -21.39 93.18 -11.40
N GLN A 205 -20.54 92.93 -10.41
CA GLN A 205 -19.29 92.19 -10.52
C GLN A 205 -19.22 91.13 -9.41
N CYS A 206 -19.09 89.87 -9.83
CA CYS A 206 -18.99 88.72 -8.93
C CYS A 206 -17.51 88.33 -8.75
N THR A 207 -17.06 88.21 -7.50
CA THR A 207 -15.70 87.73 -7.19
C THR A 207 -15.78 86.51 -6.29
N CYS A 208 -15.12 85.41 -6.64
CA CYS A 208 -15.11 84.22 -5.79
C CYS A 208 -14.52 84.51 -4.41
N LYS A 209 -15.15 83.94 -3.37
CA LYS A 209 -14.64 83.97 -2.01
C LYS A 209 -13.27 83.28 -1.96
N ALA A 210 -12.44 83.66 -0.99
CA ALA A 210 -11.16 82.98 -0.75
C ALA A 210 -11.37 81.46 -0.60
N GLY A 211 -10.52 80.67 -1.25
CA GLY A 211 -10.67 79.20 -1.30
C GLY A 211 -11.48 78.65 -2.48
N TYR A 212 -11.99 79.52 -3.35
CA TYR A 212 -12.69 79.13 -4.58
C TYR A 212 -12.05 79.78 -5.80
N LYS A 213 -12.02 79.06 -6.92
CA LYS A 213 -11.51 79.54 -8.20
C LYS A 213 -12.66 79.68 -9.19
N ASN A 214 -12.64 80.76 -9.97
CA ASN A 214 -13.59 80.93 -11.06
C ASN A 214 -13.32 79.87 -12.14
N THR A 215 -14.28 78.99 -12.36
CA THR A 215 -14.28 77.97 -13.43
C THR A 215 -15.28 78.28 -14.54
N GLY A 216 -16.06 79.35 -14.40
CA GLY A 216 -17.00 79.83 -15.41
C GLY A 216 -16.37 80.86 -16.35
N SER A 217 -17.19 81.54 -17.15
CA SER A 217 -16.76 82.64 -18.01
C SER A 217 -16.79 83.99 -17.27
N ASP A 218 -16.22 85.04 -17.85
CA ASP A 218 -16.26 86.40 -17.29
C ASP A 218 -17.70 86.92 -17.07
N SER A 219 -18.65 86.42 -17.85
CA SER A 219 -20.09 86.75 -17.76
C SER A 219 -20.90 85.80 -16.87
N THR A 220 -20.34 84.65 -16.48
CA THR A 220 -20.98 83.67 -15.59
C THR A 220 -19.95 83.13 -14.60
N VAL A 221 -19.72 83.87 -13.53
CA VAL A 221 -18.76 83.48 -12.49
C VAL A 221 -19.29 82.25 -11.76
N VAL A 222 -18.55 81.13 -11.87
CA VAL A 222 -18.84 79.86 -11.18
C VAL A 222 -17.68 79.57 -10.24
N CYS A 223 -17.96 79.51 -8.94
CA CYS A 223 -16.91 79.42 -7.93
C CYS A 223 -16.78 77.99 -7.41
N THR A 224 -15.79 77.28 -7.95
CA THR A 224 -15.49 75.89 -7.60
C THR A 224 -14.38 75.83 -6.55
N ASP A 225 -14.47 74.92 -5.58
CA ASP A 225 -13.45 74.75 -4.54
C ASP A 225 -12.07 74.51 -5.17
N ILE A 226 -11.04 75.20 -4.68
CA ILE A 226 -9.68 75.14 -5.22
C ILE A 226 -9.12 73.72 -5.34
N CYS A 227 -9.51 72.80 -4.45
CA CYS A 227 -9.05 71.41 -4.49
C CYS A 227 -9.72 70.59 -5.59
N GLN A 228 -10.88 71.03 -6.09
CA GLN A 228 -11.56 70.37 -7.22
C GLN A 228 -10.98 70.83 -8.57
N VAL A 229 -10.18 71.89 -8.59
CA VAL A 229 -9.52 72.40 -9.80
C VAL A 229 -8.05 72.00 -9.78
N ASN A 230 -7.66 71.08 -10.66
CA ASN A 230 -6.28 70.58 -10.78
C ASN A 230 -5.68 70.14 -9.43
N ASN A 231 -6.47 69.47 -8.57
CA ASN A 231 -6.08 69.03 -7.23
C ASN A 231 -5.44 70.16 -6.38
N GLY A 232 -5.88 71.41 -6.53
CA GLY A 232 -5.29 72.56 -5.84
C GLY A 232 -3.81 72.85 -6.17
N GLY A 233 -3.28 72.26 -7.24
CA GLY A 233 -1.85 72.31 -7.58
C GLY A 233 -0.98 71.31 -6.80
N CYS A 234 -1.60 70.39 -6.07
CA CYS A 234 -0.90 69.32 -5.37
C CYS A 234 -0.38 68.25 -6.34
N ASP A 235 0.72 67.60 -5.93
CA ASP A 235 1.23 66.39 -6.56
C ASP A 235 0.10 65.36 -6.80
N ILE A 236 0.21 64.54 -7.84
CA ILE A 236 -0.77 63.49 -8.14
C ILE A 236 -0.90 62.48 -6.99
N ASP A 237 0.18 62.26 -6.23
CA ASP A 237 0.24 61.42 -5.05
C ASP A 237 0.01 62.19 -3.74
N ALA A 238 -0.45 63.45 -3.83
CA ALA A 238 -0.94 64.22 -2.70
C ALA A 238 -2.46 64.39 -2.74
N LYS A 239 -3.06 64.46 -1.56
CA LYS A 239 -4.43 64.89 -1.35
C LYS A 239 -4.45 66.40 -1.09
N CYS A 240 -5.26 67.12 -1.85
CA CYS A 240 -5.58 68.51 -1.53
C CYS A 240 -6.63 68.60 -0.43
N SER A 241 -6.42 69.53 0.48
CA SER A 241 -7.41 69.98 1.46
C SER A 241 -7.38 71.50 1.55
N ARG A 242 -8.52 72.12 1.87
CA ARG A 242 -8.57 73.55 2.11
C ARG A 242 -8.31 73.83 3.58
N ASP A 243 -7.33 74.68 3.87
CA ASP A 243 -7.11 75.18 5.23
C ASP A 243 -8.30 76.04 5.66
N THR A 244 -8.94 75.70 6.78
CA THR A 244 -10.15 76.40 7.24
C THR A 244 -9.89 77.80 7.79
N THR A 245 -8.63 78.14 8.08
CA THR A 245 -8.19 79.42 8.64
C THR A 245 -7.74 80.37 7.53
N THR A 246 -6.90 79.90 6.62
CA THR A 246 -6.31 80.71 5.54
C THR A 246 -7.06 80.60 4.22
N ASN A 247 -7.93 79.60 4.05
CA ASN A 247 -8.62 79.25 2.80
C ASN A 247 -7.68 78.95 1.62
N VAL A 248 -6.44 78.54 1.90
CA VAL A 248 -5.45 78.13 0.89
C VAL A 248 -5.45 76.61 0.71
N ALA A 249 -5.04 76.14 -0.48
CA ALA A 249 -4.86 74.71 -0.75
C ALA A 249 -3.64 74.18 0.02
N VAL A 250 -3.85 73.11 0.78
CA VAL A 250 -2.83 72.38 1.52
C VAL A 250 -2.72 70.97 0.95
N CYS A 251 -1.51 70.63 0.53
CA CYS A 251 -1.19 69.33 -0.06
C CYS A 251 -0.58 68.42 1.00
N THR A 252 -1.17 67.24 1.19
CA THR A 252 -0.61 66.21 2.08
C THR A 252 -0.40 64.94 1.28
N CYS A 253 0.81 64.37 1.33
CA CYS A 253 1.09 63.13 0.62
C CYS A 253 0.14 62.02 1.05
N LYS A 254 -0.30 61.23 0.07
CA LYS A 254 -1.08 60.03 0.34
C LYS A 254 -0.25 59.04 1.17
N PRO A 255 -0.92 58.15 1.91
CA PRO A 255 -0.24 57.08 2.64
C PRO A 255 0.77 56.32 1.76
N GLY A 256 1.97 56.07 2.29
CA GLY A 256 3.07 55.39 1.57
C GLY A 256 4.01 56.34 0.83
N PHE A 257 3.76 57.65 0.82
CA PHE A 257 4.63 58.66 0.21
C PHE A 257 5.12 59.70 1.23
N VAL A 258 6.35 60.18 1.04
CA VAL A 258 6.95 61.29 1.81
C VAL A 258 7.09 62.54 0.96
N ASN A 259 6.94 63.70 1.58
CA ASN A 259 7.25 64.97 0.92
C ASN A 259 8.77 65.12 0.78
N THR A 260 9.27 65.02 -0.46
CA THR A 260 10.67 65.28 -0.82
C THR A 260 10.89 66.67 -1.41
N GLY A 261 9.80 67.42 -1.61
CA GLY A 261 9.82 68.80 -2.08
C GLY A 261 9.92 69.81 -0.94
N SER A 262 9.23 70.94 -1.07
CA SER A 262 9.14 71.98 -0.03
C SER A 262 7.73 72.03 0.57
N ALA A 263 7.53 72.88 1.59
CA ALA A 263 6.21 73.10 2.18
C ALA A 263 5.20 73.75 1.20
N THR A 264 5.70 74.47 0.19
CA THR A 264 4.87 75.20 -0.80
C THR A 264 4.84 74.52 -2.18
N ASN A 265 5.73 73.56 -2.41
CA ASN A 265 5.77 72.71 -3.61
C ASN A 265 5.97 71.26 -3.15
N VAL A 266 4.88 70.65 -2.70
CA VAL A 266 4.88 69.28 -2.18
C VAL A 266 5.14 68.33 -3.33
N VAL A 267 6.18 67.50 -3.20
CA VAL A 267 6.52 66.44 -4.14
C VAL A 267 6.46 65.13 -3.37
N CYS A 268 5.57 64.24 -3.77
CA CYS A 268 5.34 63.00 -3.03
C CYS A 268 6.13 61.87 -3.66
N THR A 269 7.12 61.36 -2.95
CA THR A 269 7.94 60.22 -3.39
C THR A 269 7.68 59.02 -2.49
N ALA A 270 7.53 57.82 -3.08
CA ALA A 270 7.32 56.60 -2.30
C ALA A 270 8.43 56.40 -1.24
N HIS A 271 8.06 56.09 0.00
CA HIS A 271 8.99 55.97 1.13
C HIS A 271 10.22 55.09 0.80
N CYS A 272 9.99 53.91 0.24
CA CYS A 272 11.06 52.96 -0.08
C CYS A 272 12.04 53.43 -1.16
N LYS A 273 11.73 54.49 -1.92
CA LYS A 273 12.66 55.10 -2.89
C LYS A 273 13.63 56.07 -2.23
N VAL A 274 13.31 56.57 -1.04
CA VAL A 274 14.13 57.52 -0.30
C VAL A 274 14.81 56.77 0.85
N ASN A 275 16.14 56.66 0.81
CA ASN A 275 16.94 55.97 1.85
C ASN A 275 16.39 54.59 2.25
N ASN A 276 15.85 53.82 1.30
CA ASN A 276 15.22 52.51 1.54
C ASN A 276 14.13 52.53 2.64
N GLY A 277 13.39 53.63 2.78
CA GLY A 277 12.39 53.80 3.84
C GLY A 277 12.97 53.79 5.26
N GLY A 278 14.28 54.00 5.42
CA GLY A 278 14.96 53.85 6.72
C GLY A 278 15.29 52.40 7.09
N CYS A 279 15.03 51.43 6.22
CA CYS A 279 15.41 50.04 6.42
C CYS A 279 16.93 49.84 6.25
N ASP A 280 17.50 48.90 7.03
CA ASP A 280 18.88 48.42 6.88
C ASP A 280 19.22 48.09 5.41
N ALA A 281 20.48 48.24 5.01
CA ALA A 281 20.95 47.94 3.66
C ALA A 281 20.69 46.47 3.25
N ASN A 282 20.61 45.56 4.22
CA ASN A 282 20.26 44.15 4.05
C ASN A 282 18.76 43.87 4.25
N ALA A 283 17.91 44.90 4.33
CA ALA A 283 16.46 44.79 4.33
C ALA A 283 15.85 45.28 3.02
N VAL A 284 14.67 44.75 2.71
CA VAL A 284 13.77 45.20 1.65
C VAL A 284 12.65 45.99 2.32
N CYS A 285 12.47 47.23 1.87
CA CYS A 285 11.37 48.08 2.28
C CYS A 285 10.10 47.74 1.49
N ALA A 286 8.97 47.67 2.18
CA ALA A 286 7.64 47.60 1.59
C ALA A 286 6.67 48.50 2.35
N ASN A 287 5.61 48.98 1.68
CA ASN A 287 4.54 49.71 2.35
C ASN A 287 3.74 48.75 3.23
N ASP A 288 3.41 49.18 4.45
CA ASP A 288 2.55 48.42 5.35
C ASP A 288 1.11 48.38 4.78
N LYS A 289 0.52 47.19 4.74
CA LYS A 289 -0.86 46.98 4.24
C LYS A 289 -1.92 47.30 5.30
N GLU A 290 -1.57 47.24 6.58
CA GLU A 290 -2.50 47.51 7.69
C GLU A 290 -2.45 48.96 8.12
N ASN A 291 -1.27 49.57 8.11
CA ASN A 291 -1.08 51.00 8.39
C ASN A 291 -0.47 51.68 7.17
N THR A 292 -1.32 52.20 6.29
CA THR A 292 -0.88 52.74 5.00
C THR A 292 0.12 53.89 5.10
N ASP A 293 0.28 54.51 6.27
CA ASP A 293 1.25 55.60 6.53
C ASP A 293 2.65 55.11 6.94
N ASP A 294 2.88 53.80 7.05
CA ASP A 294 4.12 53.21 7.59
C ASP A 294 4.82 52.26 6.59
N VAL A 295 6.09 51.97 6.85
CA VAL A 295 6.91 51.03 6.06
C VAL A 295 7.35 49.85 6.91
N ILE A 296 7.37 48.66 6.29
CA ILE A 296 7.87 47.42 6.87
C ILE A 296 9.22 47.08 6.26
N CYS A 297 10.20 46.85 7.13
CA CYS A 297 11.53 46.41 6.75
C CYS A 297 11.65 44.89 6.92
N THR A 298 11.81 44.16 5.81
CA THR A 298 11.99 42.70 5.85
C THR A 298 13.44 42.35 5.48
N CYS A 299 14.16 41.65 6.34
CA CYS A 299 15.53 41.24 6.04
C CYS A 299 15.60 40.35 4.79
N LYS A 300 16.62 40.57 3.96
CA LYS A 300 16.94 39.72 2.81
C LYS A 300 17.27 38.29 3.29
N PRO A 301 17.12 37.27 2.42
CA PRO A 301 17.48 35.89 2.76
C PRO A 301 18.90 35.80 3.33
N GLY A 302 19.08 35.07 4.43
CA GLY A 302 20.35 34.93 5.13
C GLY A 302 20.60 35.93 6.25
N PHE A 303 19.67 36.86 6.51
CA PHE A 303 19.76 37.82 7.59
C PHE A 303 18.56 37.71 8.54
N THR A 304 18.82 37.81 9.83
CA THR A 304 17.81 37.79 10.89
C THR A 304 17.63 39.22 11.42
N ASN A 305 16.38 39.64 11.59
CA ASN A 305 16.08 40.92 12.21
C ASN A 305 16.38 40.85 13.72
N THR A 306 17.41 41.54 14.17
CA THR A 306 17.78 41.70 15.59
C THR A 306 17.32 43.03 16.18
N GLY A 307 16.69 43.88 15.36
CA GLY A 307 16.14 45.18 15.74
C GLY A 307 14.62 45.14 15.91
N SER A 308 13.95 46.24 15.55
CA SER A 308 12.49 46.35 15.58
C SER A 308 11.88 46.16 14.19
N ILE A 309 10.57 45.94 14.08
CA ILE A 309 9.91 45.75 12.77
C ILE A 309 9.97 47.00 11.87
N ARG A 310 10.06 48.20 12.47
CA ARG A 310 10.13 49.50 11.76
C ARG A 310 11.54 49.99 11.52
N ASN A 311 12.52 49.45 12.25
CA ASN A 311 13.93 49.75 12.10
C ASN A 311 14.68 48.44 12.23
N ALA A 312 14.51 47.59 11.20
CA ALA A 312 15.07 46.26 11.18
C ALA A 312 16.59 46.37 11.17
N VAL A 313 17.25 45.63 12.05
CA VAL A 313 18.72 45.48 12.03
C VAL A 313 18.99 44.09 11.50
N CYS A 314 19.46 44.00 10.26
CA CYS A 314 19.61 42.74 9.58
C CYS A 314 21.01 42.19 9.82
N THR A 315 21.13 41.31 10.80
CA THR A 315 22.38 40.65 11.16
C THR A 315 22.48 39.32 10.44
N ASP A 316 23.67 38.97 9.96
CA ASP A 316 23.97 37.65 9.39
C ASP A 316 23.42 36.53 10.29
N SER A 317 22.47 35.77 9.76
CA SER A 317 21.76 34.73 10.49
C SER A 317 22.71 33.68 11.07
N CYS A 318 23.83 33.35 10.40
CA CYS A 318 24.79 32.38 10.93
C CYS A 318 25.54 32.86 12.17
N LYS A 319 25.62 34.18 12.39
CA LYS A 319 26.20 34.75 13.62
C LYS A 319 25.22 34.79 14.78
N VAL A 320 23.92 34.69 14.49
CA VAL A 320 22.85 34.70 15.48
C VAL A 320 22.39 33.26 15.70
N ARG A 321 22.69 32.69 16.87
CA ARG A 321 22.27 31.31 17.23
C ARG A 321 22.61 30.25 16.17
N ASN A 322 23.75 30.39 15.46
CA ASN A 322 24.17 29.49 14.39
C ASN A 322 23.10 29.31 13.29
N GLY A 323 22.34 30.36 12.95
CA GLY A 323 21.26 30.29 11.96
C GLY A 323 20.11 29.36 12.35
N ASP A 324 19.95 29.09 13.65
CA ASP A 324 19.07 28.07 14.22
C ASP A 324 19.31 26.66 13.65
N CYS A 325 20.52 26.40 13.14
CA CYS A 325 20.97 25.07 12.78
C CYS A 325 21.18 24.20 14.02
N ASP A 326 21.02 22.88 13.85
CA ASP A 326 21.39 21.87 14.85
C ASP A 326 22.81 22.10 15.41
N ALA A 327 23.03 21.75 16.69
CA ALA A 327 24.33 21.89 17.33
C ALA A 327 25.46 21.12 16.60
N ASN A 328 25.12 20.04 15.90
CA ASN A 328 26.01 19.24 15.06
C ASN A 328 25.97 19.65 13.58
N ALA A 329 25.42 20.82 13.26
CA ALA A 329 25.42 21.40 11.92
C ALA A 329 26.23 22.70 11.86
N LYS A 330 26.91 22.90 10.74
CA LYS A 330 27.54 24.16 10.39
C LYS A 330 26.56 25.02 9.60
N CYS A 331 26.34 26.25 10.06
CA CYS A 331 25.62 27.26 9.30
C CYS A 331 26.47 27.81 8.15
N SER A 332 25.81 28.01 7.01
CA SER A 332 26.37 28.65 5.81
C SER A 332 25.24 29.33 5.03
N HIS A 333 25.59 30.04 3.95
CA HIS A 333 24.59 30.60 3.02
C HIS A 333 24.56 29.80 1.72
N ASP A 334 23.35 29.55 1.22
CA ASP A 334 23.16 28.94 -0.09
C ASP A 334 23.68 29.87 -1.20
N SER A 335 24.44 29.32 -2.15
CA SER A 335 25.12 30.13 -3.18
C SER A 335 24.19 30.78 -4.20
N LYS A 336 22.93 30.32 -4.32
CA LYS A 336 21.95 30.88 -5.25
C LYS A 336 20.98 31.82 -4.54
N THR A 337 20.44 31.38 -3.42
CA THR A 337 19.36 32.06 -2.71
C THR A 337 19.84 32.95 -1.57
N HIS A 338 21.10 32.78 -1.13
CA HIS A 338 21.69 33.39 0.08
C HIS A 338 20.97 33.03 1.39
N ALA A 339 19.95 32.17 1.35
CA ALA A 339 19.24 31.68 2.52
C ALA A 339 20.17 30.88 3.45
N VAL A 340 19.79 30.79 4.73
CA VAL A 340 20.50 29.95 5.70
C VAL A 340 20.47 28.51 5.22
N LYS A 341 21.65 27.89 5.20
CA LYS A 341 21.87 26.50 4.85
C LYS A 341 22.66 25.83 5.96
N CYS A 342 21.98 24.95 6.69
CA CYS A 342 22.58 24.08 7.68
C CYS A 342 23.15 22.85 6.99
N THR A 343 24.42 22.53 7.23
CA THR A 343 25.03 21.29 6.74
C THR A 343 25.59 20.52 7.92
N CYS A 344 25.19 19.26 8.09
CA CYS A 344 25.71 18.43 9.17
C CYS A 344 27.23 18.36 9.13
N ASN A 345 27.83 18.41 10.32
CA ASN A 345 29.26 18.19 10.50
C ASN A 345 29.63 16.77 10.05
N THR A 346 30.89 16.57 9.65
CA THR A 346 31.38 15.27 9.22
C THR A 346 31.13 14.20 10.29
N GLY A 347 30.49 13.09 9.90
CA GLY A 347 30.08 12.01 10.81
C GLY A 347 28.62 12.10 11.28
N TYR A 348 27.87 13.12 10.88
CA TYR A 348 26.44 13.25 11.13
C TYR A 348 25.66 13.26 9.82
N THR A 349 24.45 12.72 9.86
CA THR A 349 23.53 12.67 8.72
C THR A 349 22.27 13.44 9.06
N ASP A 350 21.73 14.15 8.07
CA ASP A 350 20.46 14.88 8.21
C ASP A 350 19.29 13.88 8.26
N THR A 351 18.60 13.85 9.39
CA THR A 351 17.40 13.05 9.64
C THR A 351 16.16 13.94 9.80
N GLY A 352 16.32 15.24 9.58
CA GLY A 352 15.27 16.22 9.70
C GLY A 352 14.26 16.18 8.55
N SER A 353 13.18 16.94 8.70
CA SER A 353 12.23 17.23 7.62
C SER A 353 12.75 18.33 6.69
N ASP A 354 12.21 18.47 5.47
CA ASP A 354 12.61 19.40 4.40
C ASP A 354 12.89 20.88 4.80
N SER A 355 12.47 21.32 5.99
CA SER A 355 12.65 22.68 6.51
C SER A 355 13.42 22.79 7.83
N ASN A 356 13.85 21.69 8.44
CA ASN A 356 14.60 21.71 9.69
C ASN A 356 15.65 20.58 9.73
N VAL A 357 16.92 20.95 9.48
CA VAL A 357 18.05 20.02 9.47
C VAL A 357 18.28 19.50 10.89
N THR A 358 18.21 18.19 11.06
CA THR A 358 18.49 17.51 12.35
C THR A 358 19.66 16.58 12.14
N CYS A 359 20.78 16.84 12.82
CA CYS A 359 22.01 16.11 12.56
C CYS A 359 22.18 15.00 13.60
N THR A 360 21.94 13.76 13.15
CA THR A 360 22.08 12.56 14.00
C THR A 360 23.37 11.83 13.63
N ASP A 361 24.01 11.22 14.63
CA ASP A 361 25.21 10.39 14.42
C ASP A 361 24.95 9.36 13.31
N SER A 362 25.76 9.41 12.25
CA SER A 362 25.61 8.56 11.07
C SER A 362 25.60 7.07 11.41
N CYS A 363 26.35 6.61 12.42
CA CYS A 363 26.38 5.20 12.80
C CYS A 363 25.08 4.72 13.47
N THR A 364 24.27 5.63 14.01
CA THR A 364 22.96 5.29 14.61
C THR A 364 21.84 5.22 13.58
N VAL A 365 22.04 5.85 12.42
CA VAL A 365 21.08 5.89 11.32
C VAL A 365 21.46 4.85 10.28
N GLN A 366 20.60 3.84 10.07
CA GLN A 366 20.86 2.74 9.12
C GLN A 366 22.26 2.12 9.27
N ASN A 367 22.77 2.02 10.51
CA ASN A 367 24.10 1.50 10.82
C ASN A 367 25.24 2.19 10.03
N GLY A 368 25.13 3.49 9.72
CA GLY A 368 26.13 4.23 8.94
C GLY A 368 26.29 3.75 7.49
N GLY A 369 25.30 3.02 6.95
CA GLY A 369 25.39 2.38 5.65
C GLY A 369 26.22 1.09 5.65
N CYS A 370 26.58 0.57 6.83
CA CYS A 370 27.26 -0.70 6.98
C CYS A 370 26.28 -1.88 6.83
N ASP A 371 26.79 -3.01 6.32
CA ASP A 371 26.07 -4.29 6.32
C ASP A 371 25.52 -4.64 7.71
N ASP A 372 24.38 -5.34 7.78
CA ASP A 372 23.75 -5.74 9.05
C ASP A 372 24.68 -6.58 9.95
N ASN A 373 25.64 -7.30 9.35
CA ASN A 373 26.67 -8.07 10.05
C ASN A 373 27.98 -7.30 10.24
N ALA A 374 27.99 -5.98 10.00
CA ALA A 374 29.08 -5.07 10.30
C ALA A 374 28.76 -4.18 11.52
N ILE A 375 29.81 -3.69 12.16
CA ILE A 375 29.78 -2.69 13.21
C ILE A 375 30.23 -1.37 12.58
N CYS A 376 29.41 -0.33 12.71
CA CYS A 376 29.79 1.03 12.36
C CYS A 376 30.60 1.69 13.48
N SER A 377 31.66 2.39 13.11
CA SER A 377 32.46 3.22 14.02
C SER A 377 32.95 4.47 13.29
N HIS A 378 33.32 5.52 14.01
CA HIS A 378 33.93 6.70 13.37
C HIS A 378 35.42 6.52 13.18
N ASN A 379 35.88 6.77 11.96
CA ASN A 379 37.30 6.87 11.67
C ASN A 379 37.93 8.03 12.45
N GLN A 380 39.03 7.76 13.17
CA GLN A 380 39.61 8.77 14.07
C GLN A 380 40.22 9.99 13.36
N LYS A 381 40.53 9.90 12.06
CA LYS A 381 41.13 10.98 11.28
C LYS A 381 40.11 11.74 10.44
N THR A 382 39.14 11.03 9.86
CA THR A 382 38.17 11.63 8.93
C THR A 382 36.79 11.85 9.56
N HIS A 383 36.53 11.28 10.74
CA HIS A 383 35.22 11.23 11.39
C HIS A 383 34.10 10.58 10.56
N LEU A 384 34.42 9.98 9.41
CA LEU A 384 33.47 9.28 8.57
C LEU A 384 33.11 7.90 9.15
N PRO A 385 31.90 7.38 8.86
CA PRO A 385 31.52 6.01 9.17
C PRO A 385 32.50 5.00 8.55
N GLU A 386 32.98 4.08 9.36
CA GLU A 386 33.87 2.99 9.00
C GLU A 386 33.26 1.67 9.49
N CYS A 387 33.07 0.75 8.55
CA CYS A 387 32.38 -0.52 8.77
C CYS A 387 33.38 -1.65 8.98
N THR A 388 33.28 -2.36 10.10
CA THR A 388 34.09 -3.56 10.36
C THR A 388 33.17 -4.77 10.56
N CYS A 389 33.42 -5.88 9.87
CA CYS A 389 32.61 -7.08 10.04
C CYS A 389 32.66 -7.60 11.48
N LYS A 390 31.51 -8.02 11.99
CA LYS A 390 31.39 -8.73 13.27
C LYS A 390 32.23 -10.01 13.21
N ILE A 391 32.70 -10.48 14.38
CA ILE A 391 33.45 -11.74 14.50
C ILE A 391 32.65 -12.87 13.83
N GLY A 392 33.31 -13.72 13.03
CA GLY A 392 32.67 -14.80 12.26
C GLY A 392 32.20 -14.41 10.85
N TYR A 393 32.34 -13.14 10.46
CA TYR A 393 32.06 -12.67 9.11
C TYR A 393 33.34 -12.13 8.47
N THR A 394 33.43 -12.23 7.14
CA THR A 394 34.56 -11.72 6.36
C THR A 394 34.06 -10.72 5.33
N ASN A 395 34.78 -9.61 5.19
CA ASN A 395 34.47 -8.62 4.17
C ASN A 395 34.70 -9.23 2.77
N THR A 396 33.64 -9.41 2.01
CA THR A 396 33.65 -9.86 0.62
C THR A 396 33.40 -8.73 -0.37
N GLY A 397 33.15 -7.52 0.13
CA GLY A 397 32.95 -6.30 -0.67
C GLY A 397 34.26 -5.56 -0.95
N CYS A 398 34.12 -4.30 -1.37
CA CYS A 398 35.24 -3.39 -1.65
C CYS A 398 35.55 -2.52 -0.42
N SER A 399 36.70 -1.85 -0.41
CA SER A 399 37.09 -0.97 0.72
C SER A 399 36.09 0.15 1.03
N SER A 400 35.28 0.57 0.05
CA SER A 400 34.23 1.59 0.20
C SER A 400 32.82 1.03 0.42
N ASN A 401 32.63 -0.29 0.29
CA ASN A 401 31.33 -0.95 0.49
C ASN A 401 31.57 -2.32 1.12
N VAL A 402 31.58 -2.34 2.45
CA VAL A 402 31.87 -3.52 3.27
C VAL A 402 30.65 -4.44 3.27
N ILE A 403 30.80 -5.64 2.70
CA ILE A 403 29.76 -6.67 2.68
C ILE A 403 30.24 -7.82 3.54
N CYS A 404 29.52 -8.11 4.62
CA CYS A 404 29.95 -9.08 5.62
C CYS A 404 29.28 -10.42 5.37
N THR A 405 29.99 -11.30 4.66
CA THR A 405 29.54 -12.66 4.40
C THR A 405 30.05 -13.61 5.48
N ASP A 406 29.20 -14.54 5.90
CA ASP A 406 29.56 -15.65 6.79
C ASP A 406 30.88 -16.29 6.35
N SER A 407 31.88 -16.25 7.24
CA SER A 407 33.23 -16.74 6.97
C SER A 407 33.25 -18.23 6.59
N CYS A 408 32.32 -19.07 7.08
CA CYS A 408 32.25 -20.47 6.69
C CYS A 408 31.77 -20.68 5.24
N LYS A 409 31.09 -19.71 4.64
CA LYS A 409 30.73 -19.74 3.20
C LYS A 409 31.90 -19.28 2.32
N VAL A 410 32.76 -18.42 2.85
CA VAL A 410 33.92 -17.88 2.13
C VAL A 410 35.15 -18.76 2.36
N LYS A 411 35.63 -19.45 1.33
CA LYS A 411 36.81 -20.35 1.42
C LYS A 411 36.73 -21.34 2.62
N LYS A 412 35.51 -21.77 3.01
CA LYS A 412 35.27 -22.69 4.12
C LYS A 412 35.86 -22.21 5.45
N GLY A 413 35.88 -20.91 5.72
CA GLY A 413 36.45 -20.33 6.93
C GLY A 413 37.96 -20.55 7.07
N GLY A 414 38.67 -20.88 5.98
CA GLY A 414 40.07 -21.29 6.04
C GLY A 414 40.28 -22.71 6.57
N CYS A 415 39.21 -23.50 6.78
CA CYS A 415 39.32 -24.88 7.24
C CYS A 415 39.89 -25.80 6.15
N GLY A 416 40.86 -26.66 6.51
CA GLY A 416 41.51 -27.60 5.60
C GLY A 416 40.58 -28.69 5.02
N SER A 417 41.13 -29.61 4.23
CA SER A 417 40.38 -30.75 3.69
C SER A 417 39.87 -31.68 4.82
N ASN A 418 38.75 -32.37 4.58
CA ASN A 418 38.11 -33.28 5.55
C ASN A 418 37.65 -32.67 6.89
N THR A 419 37.51 -31.35 6.95
CA THR A 419 36.88 -30.63 8.07
C THR A 419 35.43 -30.22 7.78
N VAL A 420 34.70 -29.81 8.81
CA VAL A 420 33.45 -29.04 8.78
C VAL A 420 33.75 -27.66 9.38
N CYS A 421 33.30 -26.60 8.72
CA CYS A 421 33.36 -25.24 9.27
C CYS A 421 32.07 -24.96 10.02
N SER A 422 32.19 -24.38 11.20
CA SER A 422 31.10 -23.98 12.09
C SER A 422 31.49 -22.73 12.86
N HIS A 423 30.54 -22.09 13.54
CA HIS A 423 30.83 -21.01 14.48
C HIS A 423 30.89 -21.53 15.91
N ASP A 424 31.81 -21.00 16.69
CA ASP A 424 31.87 -21.24 18.14
C ASP A 424 30.66 -20.60 18.85
N MET A 425 30.00 -21.34 19.75
CA MET A 425 28.75 -20.89 20.37
C MET A 425 28.92 -19.70 21.33
N ALA A 426 30.13 -19.46 21.87
CA ALA A 426 30.37 -18.37 22.82
C ALA A 426 30.93 -17.12 22.13
N THR A 427 31.79 -17.31 21.12
CA THR A 427 32.55 -16.20 20.49
C THR A 427 32.12 -15.91 19.06
N TYR A 428 31.31 -16.78 18.45
CA TYR A 428 30.95 -16.77 17.03
C TYR A 428 32.14 -16.85 16.06
N ALA A 429 33.36 -17.08 16.57
CA ALA A 429 34.55 -17.24 15.77
C ALA A 429 34.47 -18.50 14.91
N VAL A 430 35.15 -18.49 13.76
CA VAL A 430 35.25 -19.66 12.89
C VAL A 430 35.92 -20.82 13.62
N ARG A 431 35.25 -21.97 13.63
CA ARG A 431 35.67 -23.20 14.26
C ARG A 431 35.66 -24.34 13.23
N CYS A 432 36.84 -24.91 12.98
CA CYS A 432 36.99 -26.08 12.15
C CYS A 432 36.90 -27.34 13.01
N THR A 433 36.18 -28.36 12.57
CA THR A 433 36.13 -29.69 13.23
C THR A 433 36.31 -30.79 12.20
N CYS A 434 36.80 -31.97 12.58
CA CYS A 434 36.95 -33.06 11.61
C CYS A 434 35.60 -33.67 11.24
N LYS A 435 35.43 -34.01 9.96
CA LYS A 435 34.29 -34.81 9.50
C LYS A 435 34.31 -36.17 10.21
N THR A 436 33.14 -36.77 10.40
CA THR A 436 32.99 -38.13 10.95
C THR A 436 33.89 -39.12 10.21
N GLY A 437 34.64 -39.94 10.96
CA GLY A 437 35.65 -40.86 10.41
C GLY A 437 37.06 -40.27 10.23
N TYR A 438 37.28 -39.02 10.62
CA TYR A 438 38.60 -38.38 10.65
C TYR A 438 38.90 -37.86 12.05
N VAL A 439 40.17 -37.92 12.45
CA VAL A 439 40.64 -37.46 13.76
C VAL A 439 41.60 -36.29 13.58
N ASN A 440 41.51 -35.28 14.46
CA ASN A 440 42.48 -34.19 14.47
C ASN A 440 43.82 -34.71 14.99
N THR A 441 44.87 -34.52 14.19
CA THR A 441 46.22 -35.01 14.48
C THR A 441 47.22 -33.90 14.78
N ALA A 442 46.77 -32.65 14.74
CA ALA A 442 47.60 -31.50 15.10
C ALA A 442 47.59 -31.26 16.62
N THR A 443 48.72 -30.80 17.13
CA THR A 443 48.97 -30.51 18.55
C THR A 443 48.78 -29.03 18.93
N ASN A 444 48.49 -28.17 17.94
CA ASN A 444 48.22 -26.74 18.11
C ASN A 444 46.77 -26.40 17.70
N SER A 445 46.41 -25.10 17.71
CA SER A 445 45.07 -24.62 17.36
C SER A 445 44.65 -24.85 15.89
N SER A 446 45.52 -25.40 15.04
CA SER A 446 45.20 -25.75 13.65
C SER A 446 44.58 -27.15 13.58
N VAL A 447 43.52 -27.33 12.78
CA VAL A 447 42.82 -28.62 12.68
C VAL A 447 43.31 -29.39 11.45
N VAL A 448 44.01 -30.51 11.67
CA VAL A 448 44.53 -31.40 10.62
C VAL A 448 43.88 -32.78 10.73
N CYS A 449 42.90 -33.03 9.87
CA CYS A 449 42.08 -34.24 9.90
C CYS A 449 42.69 -35.37 9.05
N LYS A 450 43.09 -36.46 9.71
CA LYS A 450 43.54 -37.71 9.04
C LYS A 450 42.52 -38.82 9.21
N ASP A 451 42.49 -39.75 8.26
CA ASP A 451 41.61 -40.91 8.30
C ASP A 451 41.91 -41.72 9.58
N ILE A 452 40.89 -41.91 10.41
CA ILE A 452 41.03 -42.55 11.71
C ILE A 452 41.44 -44.02 11.58
N CYS A 453 41.14 -44.73 10.49
CA CYS A 453 41.61 -46.11 10.28
C CYS A 453 43.12 -46.17 9.96
N LYS A 454 43.73 -45.06 9.55
CA LYS A 454 45.20 -44.96 9.35
C LYS A 454 45.94 -44.57 10.64
N VAL A 455 45.20 -44.19 11.68
CA VAL A 455 45.75 -43.79 12.98
C VAL A 455 45.28 -44.81 14.03
N ASN A 456 46.19 -45.62 14.56
CA ASN A 456 45.87 -46.64 15.56
C ASN A 456 44.72 -47.61 15.16
N ASN A 457 44.66 -48.02 13.88
CA ASN A 457 43.63 -48.92 13.33
C ASN A 457 42.19 -48.50 13.69
N GLY A 458 41.91 -47.20 13.81
CA GLY A 458 40.60 -46.68 14.24
C GLY A 458 40.15 -47.09 15.63
N GLY A 459 41.05 -47.59 16.48
CA GLY A 459 40.70 -48.17 17.78
C GLY A 459 40.13 -49.59 17.70
N CYS A 460 40.18 -50.25 16.54
CA CYS A 460 39.79 -51.65 16.41
C CYS A 460 40.82 -52.57 17.09
N GLY A 461 40.35 -53.49 17.93
CA GLY A 461 41.19 -54.46 18.64
C GLY A 461 41.90 -55.46 17.71
N ASP A 462 42.76 -56.29 18.29
CA ASP A 462 43.54 -57.27 17.54
C ASP A 462 42.63 -58.24 16.75
N ASN A 463 43.09 -58.62 15.56
CA ASN A 463 42.33 -59.46 14.61
C ASN A 463 41.02 -58.84 14.07
N ALA A 464 40.80 -57.54 14.28
CA ALA A 464 39.77 -56.76 13.60
C ALA A 464 40.37 -55.86 12.50
N ILE A 465 39.59 -55.65 11.44
CA ILE A 465 39.88 -54.75 10.32
C ILE A 465 39.06 -53.47 10.53
N CYS A 466 39.73 -52.32 10.52
CA CYS A 466 39.08 -51.02 10.49
C CYS A 466 38.60 -50.66 9.09
N SER A 467 37.33 -50.28 8.99
CA SER A 467 36.72 -49.75 7.79
C SER A 467 35.80 -48.57 8.14
N ARG A 468 35.43 -47.75 7.16
CA ARG A 468 34.42 -46.70 7.35
C ARG A 468 33.06 -47.26 6.93
N SER A 469 32.05 -47.09 7.78
CA SER A 469 30.68 -47.44 7.44
C SER A 469 30.22 -46.60 6.24
N SER A 470 29.73 -47.25 5.19
CA SER A 470 29.25 -46.59 3.97
C SER A 470 28.04 -45.69 4.20
N SER A 471 27.25 -45.93 5.26
CA SER A 471 26.03 -45.17 5.57
C SER A 471 26.26 -43.98 6.51
N THR A 472 27.26 -44.04 7.40
CA THR A 472 27.46 -43.04 8.48
C THR A 472 28.84 -42.39 8.47
N GLY A 473 29.80 -42.93 7.70
CA GLY A 473 31.20 -42.50 7.71
C GLY A 473 31.95 -42.82 9.01
N ALA A 474 31.28 -43.41 10.01
CA ALA A 474 31.85 -43.79 11.30
C ALA A 474 32.79 -44.99 11.17
N VAL A 475 33.68 -45.16 12.15
CA VAL A 475 34.55 -46.34 12.26
C VAL A 475 33.71 -47.59 12.45
N LYS A 476 34.01 -48.62 11.66
CA LYS A 476 33.45 -49.96 11.74
C LYS A 476 34.58 -50.98 11.81
N CYS A 477 34.67 -51.67 12.93
CA CYS A 477 35.58 -52.80 13.12
C CYS A 477 34.88 -54.09 12.71
N THR A 478 35.54 -54.93 11.90
CA THR A 478 35.02 -56.25 11.50
C THR A 478 36.09 -57.31 11.72
N CYS A 479 35.73 -58.46 12.29
CA CYS A 479 36.69 -59.53 12.54
C CYS A 479 37.27 -60.12 11.25
N LYS A 480 38.57 -60.43 11.26
CA LYS A 480 39.22 -61.20 10.19
C LYS A 480 38.58 -62.59 10.06
N THR A 481 38.67 -63.19 8.88
CA THR A 481 38.20 -64.57 8.62
C THR A 481 38.73 -65.55 9.67
N GLY A 482 37.86 -66.45 10.16
CA GLY A 482 38.19 -67.42 11.24
C GLY A 482 38.02 -66.90 12.67
N TYR A 483 37.65 -65.63 12.83
CA TYR A 483 37.34 -65.02 14.12
C TYR A 483 35.89 -64.53 14.14
N THR A 484 35.22 -64.71 15.28
CA THR A 484 33.87 -64.21 15.52
C THR A 484 33.89 -63.09 16.55
N ASN A 485 32.95 -62.16 16.45
CA ASN A 485 32.82 -61.08 17.42
C ASN A 485 32.17 -61.60 18.69
N THR A 486 32.91 -61.61 19.79
CA THR A 486 32.44 -61.98 21.13
C THR A 486 32.18 -60.75 22.01
N GLY A 487 32.54 -59.55 21.53
CA GLY A 487 32.31 -58.27 22.20
C GLY A 487 30.99 -57.61 21.81
N SER A 488 30.76 -56.40 22.32
CA SER A 488 29.58 -55.60 21.99
C SER A 488 29.71 -54.95 20.60
N ALA A 489 28.59 -54.46 20.04
CA ALA A 489 28.60 -53.76 18.75
C ALA A 489 29.51 -52.50 18.73
N SER A 490 29.74 -51.88 19.89
CA SER A 490 30.58 -50.69 20.05
C SER A 490 32.03 -51.00 20.41
N GLN A 491 32.33 -52.24 20.81
CA GLN A 491 33.66 -52.68 21.22
C GLN A 491 33.91 -54.10 20.71
N VAL A 492 34.21 -54.18 19.41
CA VAL A 492 34.42 -55.44 18.69
C VAL A 492 35.63 -56.17 19.26
N THR A 493 35.39 -57.38 19.78
CA THR A 493 36.44 -58.28 20.29
C THR A 493 36.41 -59.54 19.44
N CYS A 494 37.50 -59.80 18.72
CA CYS A 494 37.56 -60.91 17.77
C CYS A 494 38.22 -62.13 18.41
N THR A 495 37.44 -63.18 18.64
CA THR A 495 37.92 -64.44 19.21
C THR A 495 37.89 -65.54 18.15
N ASP A 496 38.84 -66.46 18.21
CA ASP A 496 38.89 -67.63 17.32
C ASP A 496 37.55 -68.38 17.33
N SER A 497 36.95 -68.52 16.14
CA SER A 497 35.63 -69.11 15.96
C SER A 497 35.55 -70.58 16.40
N CYS A 498 36.62 -71.38 16.32
CA CYS A 498 36.57 -72.78 16.79
C CYS A 498 36.54 -72.89 18.32
N LYS A 499 36.97 -71.85 19.05
CA LYS A 499 36.88 -71.80 20.53
C LYS A 499 35.50 -71.38 21.03
N VAL A 500 34.67 -70.84 20.13
CA VAL A 500 33.32 -70.36 20.46
C VAL A 500 32.31 -71.30 19.82
N ASN A 501 31.53 -72.00 20.65
CA ASN A 501 30.48 -72.93 20.18
C ASN A 501 30.97 -73.95 19.13
N ASN A 502 32.18 -74.50 19.30
CA ASN A 502 32.80 -75.47 18.38
C ASN A 502 32.75 -75.03 16.90
N GLY A 503 32.88 -73.72 16.62
CA GLY A 503 32.78 -73.15 15.27
C GLY A 503 31.48 -73.43 14.51
N GLY A 504 30.41 -73.82 15.22
CA GLY A 504 29.13 -74.22 14.63
C GLY A 504 29.05 -75.68 14.16
N CYS A 505 30.06 -76.50 14.46
CA CYS A 505 30.06 -77.93 14.13
C CYS A 505 29.08 -78.72 15.00
N ASN A 506 28.46 -79.75 14.41
CA ASN A 506 27.61 -80.71 15.12
C ASN A 506 28.35 -81.37 16.32
N GLU A 507 27.61 -81.83 17.34
CA GLU A 507 28.17 -82.43 18.56
C GLU A 507 29.10 -83.63 18.33
N ASN A 508 28.90 -84.36 17.22
CA ASN A 508 29.70 -85.51 16.79
C ASN A 508 30.81 -85.13 15.77
N ALA A 509 31.06 -83.83 15.59
CA ALA A 509 32.11 -83.28 14.74
C ALA A 509 33.08 -82.37 15.52
N GLU A 510 34.32 -82.29 15.06
CA GLU A 510 35.39 -81.45 15.61
C GLU A 510 35.69 -80.25 14.69
N CYS A 511 35.83 -79.06 15.28
CA CYS A 511 36.20 -77.84 14.57
C CYS A 511 37.71 -77.70 14.38
N SER A 512 38.09 -77.28 13.19
CA SER A 512 39.46 -76.92 12.80
C SER A 512 39.44 -75.72 11.85
N HIS A 513 40.59 -75.12 11.57
CA HIS A 513 40.71 -74.06 10.56
C HIS A 513 41.23 -74.62 9.24
N ASP A 514 40.65 -74.14 8.13
CA ASP A 514 41.17 -74.43 6.80
C ASP A 514 42.55 -73.79 6.60
N SER A 515 43.51 -74.56 6.07
CA SER A 515 44.91 -74.16 5.99
C SER A 515 45.19 -73.04 4.98
N LYS A 516 44.25 -72.72 4.08
CA LYS A 516 44.42 -71.65 3.07
C LYS A 516 43.62 -70.40 3.40
N THR A 517 42.41 -70.57 3.92
CA THR A 517 41.44 -69.49 4.12
C THR A 517 41.27 -69.08 5.58
N PHE A 518 41.78 -69.90 6.51
CA PHE A 518 41.54 -69.79 7.94
C PHE A 518 40.05 -69.78 8.31
N ALA A 519 39.18 -70.28 7.43
CA ALA A 519 37.76 -70.46 7.71
C ALA A 519 37.53 -71.69 8.60
N THR A 520 36.46 -71.68 9.38
CA THR A 520 36.07 -72.82 10.23
C THR A 520 35.69 -74.04 9.38
N LYS A 521 36.16 -75.21 9.77
CA LYS A 521 35.98 -76.51 9.09
C LYS A 521 35.65 -77.61 10.11
N CYS A 522 34.60 -78.39 9.85
CA CYS A 522 34.12 -79.47 10.72
C CYS A 522 34.47 -80.86 10.16
N SER A 523 34.89 -81.80 11.03
CA SER A 523 35.19 -83.20 10.67
C SER A 523 34.56 -84.19 11.65
N CYS A 524 33.95 -85.30 11.20
CA CYS A 524 33.30 -86.28 12.10
C CYS A 524 34.29 -87.03 13.00
N LYS A 525 33.85 -87.34 14.22
CA LYS A 525 34.55 -88.21 15.17
C LYS A 525 34.49 -89.68 14.70
N THR A 526 35.44 -90.51 15.17
CA THR A 526 35.53 -91.96 14.83
C THR A 526 34.24 -92.72 15.15
N GLY A 527 33.81 -93.63 14.26
CA GLY A 527 32.57 -94.42 14.38
C GLY A 527 31.30 -93.71 13.89
N TYR A 528 31.45 -92.48 13.38
CA TYR A 528 30.35 -91.72 12.78
C TYR A 528 30.68 -91.37 11.32
N VAL A 529 29.69 -91.50 10.45
CA VAL A 529 29.79 -91.17 9.02
C VAL A 529 28.95 -89.95 8.68
N VAL A 530 29.38 -89.20 7.67
CA VAL A 530 28.67 -88.01 7.20
C VAL A 530 27.41 -88.43 6.44
N VAL A 531 26.26 -87.91 6.86
CA VAL A 531 25.01 -88.00 6.11
C VAL A 531 24.61 -86.58 5.68
N GLY A 532 24.65 -86.29 4.36
CA GLY A 532 24.30 -84.97 3.81
C GLY A 532 25.48 -84.10 3.33
N CYS A 533 25.27 -82.78 3.17
CA CYS A 533 26.24 -81.85 2.57
C CYS A 533 27.45 -81.50 3.46
N THR A 534 28.57 -81.17 2.80
CA THR A 534 29.92 -81.04 3.35
C THR A 534 30.21 -79.80 4.21
N CYS A 535 29.40 -78.75 4.16
CA CYS A 535 29.71 -77.48 4.86
C CYS A 535 29.35 -77.49 6.36
N ASN A 536 28.45 -78.36 6.80
CA ASN A 536 28.22 -78.67 8.22
C ASN A 536 27.77 -80.14 8.35
N PRO A 537 28.72 -81.09 8.40
CA PRO A 537 28.41 -82.51 8.34
C PRO A 537 27.60 -82.94 9.56
N VAL A 538 26.47 -83.62 9.33
CA VAL A 538 25.75 -84.36 10.37
C VAL A 538 26.38 -85.74 10.45
N CYS A 539 26.97 -86.06 11.61
CA CYS A 539 27.68 -87.30 11.83
C CYS A 539 26.76 -88.30 12.55
N VAL A 540 26.45 -89.42 11.88
CA VAL A 540 25.52 -90.48 12.33
C VAL A 540 26.26 -91.80 12.52
N ASP A 541 25.79 -92.63 13.45
CA ASP A 541 26.39 -93.94 13.77
C ASP A 541 26.43 -94.87 12.54
N GLU A 542 27.58 -95.49 12.29
CA GLU A 542 27.82 -96.37 11.14
C GLU A 542 27.15 -97.76 11.23
N CYS A 543 26.79 -98.29 12.40
CA CYS A 543 26.04 -99.56 12.50
C CYS A 543 24.55 -99.38 12.14
N GLU A 544 23.99 -98.18 12.29
CA GLU A 544 22.61 -97.84 11.91
C GLU A 544 22.44 -97.67 10.39
N VAL A 545 23.56 -97.60 9.66
CA VAL A 545 23.59 -97.47 8.21
C VAL A 545 24.19 -98.75 7.61
N ASP A 546 23.38 -99.47 6.83
CA ASP A 546 23.79 -100.70 6.13
C ASP A 546 24.41 -101.78 7.06
N ASN A 547 23.94 -101.86 8.31
CA ASN A 547 24.41 -102.81 9.33
C ASN A 547 25.95 -102.80 9.46
N GLY A 548 26.57 -101.61 9.40
CA GLY A 548 28.02 -101.42 9.44
C GLY A 548 28.78 -102.23 8.38
N ASN A 549 28.12 -102.55 7.26
CA ASN A 549 28.65 -103.36 6.18
C ASN A 549 28.98 -104.82 6.59
N CYS A 550 28.31 -105.35 7.63
CA CYS A 550 28.51 -106.71 8.11
C CYS A 550 27.88 -107.79 7.20
N PRO A 551 28.53 -108.96 7.00
CA PRO A 551 28.11 -110.00 6.04
C PRO A 551 26.77 -110.68 6.37
N TYR A 552 26.19 -111.39 5.40
CA TYR A 552 24.92 -112.12 5.56
C TYR A 552 25.00 -113.17 6.71
N ASN A 553 23.92 -113.31 7.49
CA ASN A 553 23.86 -114.08 8.74
C ASN A 553 24.80 -113.61 9.87
N SER A 554 25.24 -112.35 9.83
CA SER A 554 25.95 -111.69 10.93
C SER A 554 25.22 -110.45 11.47
N VAL A 555 25.71 -109.88 12.56
CA VAL A 555 25.19 -108.67 13.24
C VAL A 555 26.31 -107.68 13.54
N CYS A 556 26.04 -106.38 13.35
CA CYS A 556 26.94 -105.25 13.68
C CYS A 556 26.90 -104.87 15.15
N SER A 557 28.03 -104.46 15.69
CA SER A 557 28.19 -103.91 17.04
C SER A 557 29.46 -103.07 17.12
N HIS A 558 29.63 -102.27 18.17
CA HIS A 558 30.83 -101.45 18.36
C HIS A 558 31.77 -102.03 19.41
N ASP A 559 33.07 -101.85 19.22
CA ASP A 559 34.08 -102.10 20.24
C ASP A 559 33.88 -101.13 21.42
N ALA A 560 33.81 -101.66 22.64
CA ALA A 560 33.51 -100.86 23.84
C ALA A 560 34.60 -99.83 24.19
N LYS A 561 35.81 -99.90 23.63
CA LYS A 561 36.92 -98.98 23.90
C LYS A 561 37.22 -98.05 22.72
N THR A 562 37.20 -98.58 21.51
CA THR A 562 37.60 -97.83 20.31
C THR A 562 36.41 -97.32 19.49
N PHE A 563 35.19 -97.80 19.81
CA PHE A 563 33.97 -97.51 19.06
C PHE A 563 34.08 -97.88 17.57
N ALA A 564 34.94 -98.85 17.25
CA ALA A 564 35.11 -99.37 15.90
C ALA A 564 34.08 -100.48 15.62
N THR A 565 33.59 -100.56 14.39
CA THR A 565 32.64 -101.59 13.94
C THR A 565 33.19 -103.03 14.08
N ILE A 566 32.37 -103.93 14.63
CA ILE A 566 32.60 -105.36 14.83
C ILE A 566 31.40 -106.16 14.29
N CYS A 567 31.65 -107.21 13.49
CA CYS A 567 30.63 -108.14 12.99
C CYS A 567 30.72 -109.52 13.67
N SER A 568 29.58 -110.16 13.99
CA SER A 568 29.52 -111.51 14.61
C SER A 568 28.39 -112.40 14.08
N CYS A 569 28.55 -113.74 14.07
CA CYS A 569 27.56 -114.68 13.49
C CYS A 569 26.28 -114.83 14.32
N LYS A 570 25.13 -115.04 13.66
CA LYS A 570 23.83 -115.33 14.29
C LYS A 570 23.79 -116.73 14.92
N VAL A 571 22.94 -116.91 15.94
CA VAL A 571 22.75 -118.19 16.66
C VAL A 571 22.28 -119.32 15.71
N GLY A 572 22.81 -120.53 15.89
CA GLY A 572 22.56 -121.68 15.01
C GLY A 572 23.47 -121.75 13.78
N THR A 573 24.38 -120.78 13.63
CA THR A 573 25.44 -120.79 12.63
C THR A 573 26.82 -120.77 13.29
N THR A 574 27.81 -121.33 12.62
CA THR A 574 29.20 -121.36 13.06
C THR A 574 30.06 -120.58 12.08
N ASN A 575 31.04 -119.84 12.60
CA ASN A 575 32.03 -119.18 11.75
C ASN A 575 32.93 -120.24 11.10
N THR A 576 32.77 -120.42 9.79
CA THR A 576 33.61 -121.30 8.95
C THR A 576 34.71 -120.51 8.22
N GLY A 577 34.70 -119.18 8.37
CA GLY A 577 35.67 -118.28 7.76
C GLY A 577 37.01 -118.20 8.50
N SER A 578 37.94 -117.42 7.96
CA SER A 578 39.23 -117.15 8.60
C SER A 578 39.11 -116.06 9.67
N LYS A 579 40.14 -115.88 10.50
CA LYS A 579 40.19 -114.85 11.56
C LYS A 579 39.89 -113.42 11.05
N HIS A 580 40.08 -113.15 9.76
CA HIS A 580 39.89 -111.83 9.14
C HIS A 580 38.71 -111.76 8.17
N LYS A 581 37.96 -112.85 8.00
CA LYS A 581 36.80 -112.89 7.12
C LYS A 581 35.74 -113.78 7.75
N LEU A 582 34.77 -113.15 8.41
CA LEU A 582 33.63 -113.83 9.00
C LEU A 582 32.76 -114.48 7.91
N VAL A 583 32.55 -115.80 8.00
CA VAL A 583 31.63 -116.54 7.14
C VAL A 583 30.77 -117.43 8.03
N CYS A 584 29.46 -117.18 8.08
CA CYS A 584 28.55 -117.87 8.98
C CYS A 584 27.79 -118.98 8.22
N THR A 585 28.01 -120.24 8.58
CA THR A 585 27.40 -121.45 7.95
C THR A 585 26.55 -122.22 8.97
N ASP A 586 25.54 -122.96 8.51
CA ASP A 586 24.68 -123.79 9.37
C ASP A 586 25.48 -124.84 10.17
N SER A 587 25.22 -124.92 11.49
CA SER A 587 25.93 -125.81 12.41
C SER A 587 25.59 -127.32 12.24
N CYS A 588 24.41 -127.74 11.77
CA CYS A 588 24.12 -129.17 11.58
C CYS A 588 24.84 -129.77 10.36
N GLU A 589 25.16 -128.95 9.35
CA GLU A 589 25.93 -129.39 8.18
C GLU A 589 27.41 -129.62 8.51
N VAL A 590 27.90 -128.99 9.58
CA VAL A 590 29.28 -129.10 10.04
C VAL A 590 29.36 -130.15 11.14
N LYS A 591 30.04 -131.28 10.87
CA LYS A 591 30.27 -132.37 11.85
C LYS A 591 28.99 -132.88 12.56
N ASN A 592 27.86 -132.93 11.84
CA ASN A 592 26.58 -133.40 12.40
C ASN A 592 26.18 -132.63 13.67
N GLY A 593 26.49 -131.32 13.75
CA GLY A 593 26.23 -130.49 14.93
C GLY A 593 26.86 -131.02 16.22
N GLU A 594 27.97 -131.74 16.10
CA GLU A 594 28.66 -132.42 17.22
C GLU A 594 27.81 -133.49 17.94
N CYS A 595 26.74 -133.98 17.30
CA CYS A 595 25.94 -135.10 17.82
C CYS A 595 26.71 -136.43 17.78
N ASP A 596 26.47 -137.29 18.78
CA ASP A 596 27.00 -138.67 18.84
C ASP A 596 26.68 -139.47 17.58
N ALA A 597 27.58 -140.38 17.18
CA ALA A 597 27.47 -141.17 15.96
C ALA A 597 26.20 -142.05 15.88
N ASN A 598 25.65 -142.40 17.04
CA ASN A 598 24.39 -143.14 17.18
C ASN A 598 23.18 -142.22 17.42
N ALA A 599 23.34 -140.91 17.25
CA ALA A 599 22.29 -139.88 17.28
C ALA A 599 22.11 -139.18 15.91
N MET A 600 21.03 -138.42 15.74
CA MET A 600 20.71 -137.59 14.56
C MET A 600 20.67 -136.09 14.93
N CYS A 601 21.26 -135.19 14.12
CA CYS A 601 21.23 -133.72 14.27
C CYS A 601 19.97 -133.08 13.69
N SER A 602 19.48 -132.01 14.32
CA SER A 602 18.35 -131.16 13.91
C SER A 602 18.45 -129.78 14.59
N HIS A 603 17.63 -128.80 14.20
CA HIS A 603 17.53 -127.51 14.90
C HIS A 603 16.30 -127.46 15.83
N ASP A 604 16.47 -126.80 16.97
CA ASP A 604 15.38 -126.49 17.89
C ASP A 604 14.48 -125.38 17.33
N ALA A 605 13.17 -125.63 17.28
CA ALA A 605 12.22 -124.74 16.63
C ALA A 605 12.05 -123.37 17.31
N ALA A 606 12.39 -123.24 18.60
CA ALA A 606 12.23 -121.98 19.35
C ALA A 606 13.50 -121.13 19.36
N THR A 607 14.66 -121.77 19.40
CA THR A 607 15.96 -121.10 19.61
C THR A 607 16.89 -121.16 18.41
N ASN A 608 16.54 -121.96 17.39
CA ASN A 608 17.38 -122.31 16.25
C ASN A 608 18.71 -122.99 16.61
N ALA A 609 18.88 -123.40 17.88
CA ALA A 609 20.06 -124.09 18.37
C ALA A 609 20.12 -125.55 17.90
N VAL A 610 21.32 -126.13 17.84
CA VAL A 610 21.54 -127.53 17.44
C VAL A 610 20.94 -128.52 18.47
N LYS A 611 20.30 -129.60 18.01
CA LYS A 611 19.61 -130.63 18.80
C LYS A 611 19.88 -132.06 18.29
N CYS A 612 20.29 -132.96 19.19
CA CYS A 612 20.65 -134.37 18.88
C CYS A 612 19.62 -135.39 19.43
N THR A 613 19.34 -136.52 18.73
CA THR A 613 18.40 -137.59 19.19
C THR A 613 18.87 -139.03 18.88
N CYS A 614 18.79 -139.99 19.83
CA CYS A 614 19.29 -141.38 19.68
C CYS A 614 18.50 -142.28 18.72
N LYS A 615 19.21 -143.17 18.00
CA LYS A 615 18.65 -144.24 17.13
C LYS A 615 17.97 -145.36 17.94
N THR A 616 16.97 -146.03 17.35
CA THR A 616 16.17 -147.10 18.00
C THR A 616 17.02 -148.27 18.50
N GLY A 617 16.75 -148.76 19.72
CA GLY A 617 17.52 -149.84 20.37
C GLY A 617 18.70 -149.34 21.22
N TYR A 618 19.02 -148.04 21.11
CA TYR A 618 19.96 -147.34 21.97
C TYR A 618 19.21 -146.39 22.89
N ALA A 619 19.66 -146.27 24.14
CA ALA A 619 19.16 -145.29 25.09
C ALA A 619 20.17 -144.14 25.22
N ASN A 620 19.68 -142.91 25.40
CA ASN A 620 20.55 -141.79 25.75
C ASN A 620 21.07 -141.99 27.17
N THR A 621 22.36 -142.25 27.28
CA THR A 621 23.10 -142.39 28.55
C THR A 621 24.08 -141.24 28.77
N GLY A 622 24.05 -140.21 27.91
CA GLY A 622 24.86 -139.02 28.09
C GLY A 622 24.35 -138.13 29.22
N SER A 623 25.23 -137.28 29.75
CA SER A 623 24.95 -136.31 30.81
C SER A 623 25.28 -134.89 30.34
N ASN A 624 24.62 -133.86 30.89
CA ASN A 624 24.82 -132.44 30.57
C ASN A 624 24.54 -132.05 29.10
N GLY A 625 23.39 -132.50 28.56
CA GLY A 625 22.94 -132.07 27.22
C GLY A 625 23.71 -132.66 26.05
N HIS A 626 24.84 -133.33 26.30
CA HIS A 626 25.51 -134.16 25.32
C HIS A 626 24.75 -135.48 25.18
N VAL A 627 24.25 -135.76 23.99
CA VAL A 627 23.54 -137.00 23.70
C VAL A 627 24.58 -138.09 23.44
N THR A 628 24.56 -139.18 24.20
CA THR A 628 25.43 -140.35 23.99
C THR A 628 24.57 -141.59 24.01
N CYS A 629 24.58 -142.41 22.95
CA CYS A 629 23.59 -143.47 22.79
C CYS A 629 24.23 -144.87 22.96
N THR A 630 23.78 -145.65 23.96
CA THR A 630 24.32 -147.00 24.28
C THR A 630 23.24 -148.10 24.27
N LEU A 631 23.65 -149.37 24.08
CA LEU A 631 22.77 -150.55 23.98
C LEU A 631 22.11 -150.92 25.33
N THR A 632 20.83 -151.31 25.32
CA THR A 632 20.07 -151.71 26.52
C THR A 632 20.50 -153.09 27.06
N ALA A 633 20.60 -153.24 28.39
CA ALA A 633 21.03 -154.48 29.05
C ALA A 633 20.20 -155.73 28.67
N GLY A 634 20.85 -156.90 28.59
CA GLY A 634 20.23 -158.18 28.20
C GLY A 634 20.10 -158.40 26.68
N ARG A 635 20.57 -157.44 25.87
CA ARG A 635 20.54 -157.52 24.41
C ARG A 635 21.94 -157.60 23.83
N CYS A 636 22.09 -158.39 22.78
CA CYS A 636 23.33 -158.54 22.02
C CYS A 636 23.10 -158.17 20.56
N VAL A 637 24.15 -157.68 19.91
CA VAL A 637 24.16 -157.53 18.45
C VAL A 637 24.52 -158.88 17.84
N ALA A 638 23.57 -159.49 17.15
CA ALA A 638 23.77 -160.70 16.36
C ALA A 638 23.85 -160.34 14.88
N ASN A 639 24.63 -161.08 14.12
CA ASN A 639 24.71 -160.93 12.67
C ASN A 639 24.16 -162.16 11.97
N VAL A 640 23.58 -161.99 10.79
CA VAL A 640 23.20 -163.14 9.96
C VAL A 640 24.44 -164.00 9.72
N ASN A 641 24.28 -165.31 9.82
CA ASN A 641 25.36 -166.25 9.61
C ASN A 641 25.97 -165.99 8.23
N SER A 642 27.31 -165.86 8.18
CA SER A 642 28.05 -165.42 6.99
C SER A 642 27.76 -166.26 5.76
N LYS A 643 27.37 -167.53 5.92
CA LYS A 643 26.93 -168.40 4.80
C LYS A 643 25.70 -167.88 4.05
N HIS A 644 24.91 -167.01 4.67
CA HIS A 644 23.72 -166.39 4.06
C HIS A 644 23.97 -164.98 3.55
N VAL A 645 25.11 -164.37 3.86
CA VAL A 645 25.50 -163.07 3.28
C VAL A 645 25.68 -163.25 1.76
N ASN A 646 25.22 -162.27 0.99
CA ASN A 646 25.12 -162.30 -0.47
C ASN A 646 24.19 -163.39 -1.03
N THR A 647 23.32 -163.98 -0.22
CA THR A 647 22.27 -164.88 -0.71
C THR A 647 21.26 -164.10 -1.55
N THR A 648 20.90 -164.65 -2.70
CA THR A 648 19.90 -164.07 -3.60
C THR A 648 18.60 -164.87 -3.50
N SER A 649 17.49 -164.15 -3.28
CA SER A 649 16.16 -164.73 -3.09
C SER A 649 15.72 -165.75 -4.15
N LYS A 650 16.15 -165.60 -5.41
CA LYS A 650 15.82 -166.53 -6.52
C LYS A 650 16.44 -167.92 -6.39
N ALA A 651 17.61 -168.04 -5.76
CA ALA A 651 18.44 -169.25 -5.76
C ALA A 651 18.44 -169.98 -4.41
N PHE A 652 17.62 -169.54 -3.45
CA PHE A 652 17.58 -170.08 -2.09
C PHE A 652 16.35 -170.97 -1.87
N GLN A 653 16.35 -171.74 -0.78
CA GLN A 653 15.26 -172.64 -0.43
C GLN A 653 13.94 -171.86 -0.32
N LYS A 654 12.92 -172.30 -1.10
CA LYS A 654 11.57 -171.76 -1.05
C LYS A 654 10.77 -172.41 0.08
N GLY A 655 10.11 -171.59 0.89
CA GLY A 655 9.18 -172.04 1.94
C GLY A 655 7.92 -171.18 1.98
N THR A 656 7.10 -171.34 3.02
CA THR A 656 5.82 -170.62 3.17
C THR A 656 5.98 -169.37 4.05
N CYS A 657 5.33 -168.25 3.71
CA CYS A 657 5.29 -167.04 4.54
C CYS A 657 4.06 -167.07 5.47
N PRO A 658 4.18 -166.64 6.74
CA PRO A 658 3.06 -166.60 7.70
C PRO A 658 2.02 -165.52 7.39
N VAL A 659 2.33 -164.55 6.54
CA VAL A 659 1.41 -163.50 6.05
C VAL A 659 1.49 -163.39 4.53
N SER A 660 0.35 -163.13 3.87
CA SER A 660 0.27 -162.96 2.41
C SER A 660 1.32 -161.95 1.92
N SER A 661 2.15 -162.37 0.97
CA SER A 661 3.28 -161.58 0.47
C SER A 661 2.86 -160.32 -0.28
N ASN A 662 1.60 -160.17 -0.72
CA ASN A 662 1.11 -159.02 -1.53
C ASN A 662 2.13 -158.58 -2.62
N GLY A 663 2.71 -159.54 -3.34
CA GLY A 663 3.72 -159.29 -4.38
C GLY A 663 5.11 -158.89 -3.87
N ARG A 664 5.42 -159.07 -2.58
CA ARG A 664 6.75 -158.83 -1.98
C ARG A 664 7.46 -160.14 -1.63
N TYR A 665 8.78 -160.07 -1.53
CA TYR A 665 9.62 -161.24 -1.24
C TYR A 665 10.01 -161.22 0.23
N GLY A 666 9.56 -162.25 0.96
CA GLY A 666 9.80 -162.41 2.39
C GLY A 666 11.09 -163.18 2.67
N TRP A 667 11.93 -162.62 3.53
CA TRP A 667 13.17 -163.22 4.01
C TRP A 667 12.96 -163.69 5.44
N HIS A 668 12.96 -165.01 5.64
CA HIS A 668 12.68 -165.61 6.94
C HIS A 668 13.97 -165.95 7.69
N PHE A 669 14.19 -165.26 8.80
CA PHE A 669 15.32 -165.46 9.69
C PHE A 669 14.90 -166.15 10.98
N THR A 670 15.74 -167.07 11.45
CA THR A 670 15.56 -167.76 12.72
C THR A 670 16.82 -167.76 13.55
N THR A 671 16.64 -167.70 14.87
CA THR A 671 17.74 -167.85 15.83
C THR A 671 18.04 -169.35 16.05
N PRO A 672 19.29 -169.70 16.40
CA PRO A 672 19.71 -171.11 16.52
C PRO A 672 19.09 -171.86 17.70
N ASP A 673 18.51 -171.17 18.67
CA ASP A 673 17.89 -171.75 19.86
C ASP A 673 16.62 -170.97 20.25
N VAL A 674 15.68 -171.65 20.94
CA VAL A 674 14.39 -171.09 21.35
C VAL A 674 14.49 -170.03 22.47
N SER A 675 15.64 -169.88 23.12
CA SER A 675 15.84 -168.88 24.18
C SER A 675 16.28 -167.51 23.64
N THR A 676 16.66 -167.43 22.35
CA THR A 676 17.10 -166.19 21.71
C THR A 676 16.01 -165.61 20.83
N LEU A 677 15.62 -164.35 21.10
CA LEU A 677 14.49 -163.66 20.46
C LEU A 677 14.95 -162.39 19.74
N PHE A 678 14.40 -162.08 18.57
CA PHE A 678 14.72 -160.82 17.87
C PHE A 678 14.08 -159.59 18.56
N VAL A 679 14.81 -158.47 18.62
CA VAL A 679 14.34 -157.15 19.14
C VAL A 679 14.23 -156.13 18.02
N SER A 680 15.24 -156.06 17.18
CA SER A 680 15.23 -155.32 15.92
C SER A 680 16.15 -156.04 14.95
N ILE A 681 15.91 -155.87 13.67
CA ILE A 681 16.81 -156.33 12.61
C ILE A 681 16.94 -155.23 11.59
N GLU A 682 18.16 -155.07 11.12
CA GLU A 682 18.54 -154.20 10.03
C GLU A 682 19.15 -155.07 8.95
N CYS A 683 18.43 -155.18 7.85
CA CYS A 683 18.91 -155.84 6.65
C CYS A 683 19.39 -154.76 5.67
N GLN A 684 20.64 -154.85 5.24
CA GLN A 684 21.10 -154.15 4.07
C GLN A 684 20.88 -155.04 2.86
N PHE A 685 20.00 -154.61 1.96
CA PHE A 685 19.81 -155.24 0.67
C PHE A 685 20.51 -154.44 -0.42
N LYS A 686 20.80 -155.10 -1.55
CA LYS A 686 21.47 -154.47 -2.68
C LYS A 686 20.57 -153.44 -3.36
N THR A 687 19.29 -153.77 -3.56
CA THR A 687 18.35 -152.90 -4.27
C THR A 687 17.44 -152.14 -3.32
N ALA A 688 16.85 -152.79 -2.31
CA ALA A 688 15.95 -152.16 -1.35
C ALA A 688 16.66 -151.25 -0.34
N GLY A 689 18.00 -151.25 -0.32
CA GLY A 689 18.78 -150.48 0.64
C GLY A 689 18.62 -151.01 2.06
N ARG A 690 18.73 -150.12 3.04
CA ARG A 690 18.61 -150.44 4.47
C ARG A 690 17.13 -150.61 4.85
N VAL A 691 16.76 -151.81 5.27
CA VAL A 691 15.41 -152.16 5.73
C VAL A 691 15.48 -152.59 7.19
N THR A 692 14.83 -151.83 8.07
CA THR A 692 14.86 -152.04 9.54
C THR A 692 13.56 -152.59 10.11
N ARG A 693 12.54 -152.78 9.27
CA ARG A 693 11.21 -153.23 9.70
C ARG A 693 11.10 -154.74 9.60
N MET A 694 10.77 -155.40 10.71
CA MET A 694 10.53 -156.84 10.78
C MET A 694 9.12 -157.20 11.25
N ILE A 695 8.71 -158.41 10.91
CA ILE A 695 7.50 -159.06 11.39
C ILE A 695 7.91 -160.36 12.10
N GLN A 696 7.36 -160.63 13.29
CA GLN A 696 7.74 -161.78 14.11
C GLN A 696 6.54 -162.71 14.34
N THR A 697 6.44 -163.79 13.56
CA THR A 697 5.31 -164.75 13.56
C THR A 697 5.82 -166.11 13.06
N PRO A 698 5.56 -167.27 13.69
CA PRO A 698 4.63 -167.51 14.79
C PRO A 698 5.18 -167.17 16.19
N SER A 699 6.47 -166.87 16.33
CA SER A 699 7.08 -166.44 17.59
C SER A 699 8.19 -165.40 17.35
N THR A 700 8.68 -164.79 18.42
CA THR A 700 9.79 -163.83 18.41
C THR A 700 11.16 -164.45 18.10
N GLN A 701 11.22 -165.78 17.99
CA GLN A 701 12.37 -166.51 17.45
C GLN A 701 12.50 -166.33 15.93
N HIS A 702 11.41 -165.97 15.26
CA HIS A 702 11.33 -165.79 13.81
C HIS A 702 11.28 -164.29 13.48
N ALA A 703 12.01 -163.87 12.46
CA ALA A 703 11.95 -162.52 11.93
C ALA A 703 11.80 -162.55 10.41
N TYR A 704 10.77 -161.88 9.91
CA TYR A 704 10.47 -161.74 8.50
C TYR A 704 10.70 -160.30 8.07
N VAL A 705 11.55 -160.12 7.07
CA VAL A 705 11.81 -158.82 6.43
C VAL A 705 11.38 -158.91 4.98
N TYR A 706 10.70 -157.88 4.47
CA TYR A 706 10.13 -157.89 3.13
C TYR A 706 10.85 -156.92 2.21
N THR A 707 11.28 -157.40 1.05
CA THR A 707 11.78 -156.56 -0.04
C THR A 707 10.70 -156.41 -1.13
N PRO A 708 10.61 -155.25 -1.80
CA PRO A 708 9.63 -155.05 -2.88
C PRO A 708 9.86 -155.97 -4.08
N THR A 709 11.12 -156.33 -4.35
CA THR A 709 11.54 -157.18 -5.47
C THR A 709 12.45 -158.28 -4.97
N HIS A 710 12.74 -159.27 -5.84
CA HIS A 710 13.86 -160.17 -5.61
C HIS A 710 15.13 -159.34 -5.35
N ASP A 711 15.83 -159.65 -4.27
CA ASP A 711 17.02 -158.93 -3.86
C ASP A 711 18.14 -159.89 -3.43
N THR A 712 19.30 -159.30 -3.14
CA THR A 712 20.47 -159.94 -2.54
C THR A 712 20.69 -159.34 -1.16
N LEU A 713 20.71 -160.17 -0.13
CA LEU A 713 20.99 -159.75 1.25
C LEU A 713 22.50 -159.47 1.40
N LEU A 714 22.91 -158.20 1.52
CA LEU A 714 24.32 -157.80 1.64
C LEU A 714 24.83 -157.90 3.08
N SER A 715 24.00 -157.58 4.04
CA SER A 715 24.26 -157.83 5.46
C SER A 715 22.94 -157.85 6.21
N ALA A 716 22.92 -158.53 7.35
CA ALA A 716 21.83 -158.40 8.28
C ALA A 716 22.40 -158.39 9.69
N THR A 717 22.06 -157.35 10.45
CA THR A 717 22.47 -157.16 11.83
C THR A 717 21.21 -156.99 12.65
N ALA A 718 21.05 -157.82 13.67
CA ALA A 718 19.93 -157.75 14.57
C ALA A 718 20.39 -157.41 15.98
N VAL A 719 19.57 -156.66 16.70
CA VAL A 719 19.61 -156.70 18.15
C VAL A 719 18.72 -157.86 18.58
N VAL A 720 19.27 -158.82 19.30
CA VAL A 720 18.55 -159.97 19.85
C VAL A 720 18.58 -159.91 21.37
N HIS A 721 17.53 -160.41 22.00
CA HIS A 721 17.48 -160.69 23.43
C HIS A 721 17.90 -162.14 23.65
N GLY A 722 19.05 -162.35 24.28
CA GLY A 722 19.73 -163.65 24.33
C GLY A 722 21.25 -163.48 24.15
N SER A 723 21.99 -164.58 24.19
CA SER A 723 23.46 -164.57 24.10
C SER A 723 24.02 -164.92 22.72
N THR A 724 23.17 -165.26 21.74
CA THR A 724 23.66 -165.63 20.41
C THR A 724 24.18 -164.40 19.68
N LYS A 725 25.30 -164.60 18.99
CA LYS A 725 25.89 -163.60 18.10
C LYS A 725 25.56 -163.85 16.63
N SER A 726 24.79 -164.89 16.34
CA SER A 726 24.40 -165.23 14.99
C SER A 726 22.99 -165.80 14.91
N PHE A 727 22.35 -165.56 13.76
CA PHE A 727 21.06 -166.12 13.37
C PHE A 727 21.13 -166.53 11.89
N SER A 728 20.23 -167.39 11.43
CA SER A 728 20.28 -167.95 10.08
C SER A 728 19.12 -167.47 9.23
N LEU A 729 19.33 -167.43 7.90
CA LEU A 729 18.25 -167.33 6.94
C LEU A 729 17.75 -168.75 6.68
N GLU A 730 16.52 -169.05 7.05
CA GLU A 730 15.98 -170.40 6.96
C GLU A 730 15.43 -170.67 5.56
N HIS A 731 14.55 -169.80 5.09
CA HIS A 731 14.00 -169.87 3.73
C HIS A 731 13.63 -168.48 3.23
N VAL A 732 13.38 -168.41 1.93
CA VAL A 732 12.74 -167.24 1.31
C VAL A 732 11.34 -167.67 0.89
N CYS A 733 10.36 -166.79 1.06
CA CYS A 733 8.98 -167.09 0.73
C CYS A 733 8.33 -165.95 -0.08
N GLY A 734 7.34 -166.34 -0.89
CA GLY A 734 6.69 -165.48 -1.87
C GLY A 734 7.12 -165.80 -3.30
N ASP A 735 6.12 -165.90 -4.18
CA ASP A 735 6.18 -165.44 -5.58
C ASP A 735 5.12 -164.33 -5.71
#